data_AF-A0A3B0BLV6-F1
#
_entry.id   AF-A0A3B0BLV6-F1
#
_cell.length_a   1.000
_cell.length_b   1.000
_cell.length_c   1.000
_cell.angle_alpha   90.00
_cell.angle_beta   90.00
_cell.angle_gamma   90.00
#
_symmetry.space_group_name_H-M   'P 1'
#
loop_
_entity.id
_entity.type
_entity.pdbx_description
1 polymer ?
#
loop_
_entity_poly.entity_id
_entity_poly.type
_entity_poly.pdbx_seq_one_letter_code
_entity_poly.pdbx_strand_id
1 'polypeptide(L)'
;MTSSSTTPFSPPLPTNPLSSSSPLSPRSSLSAEPGVCIIGFGSRGLGVLERIVTLTSAPEWGDRPFTVDIVDPRCDAIGIHDPAQPDYLLLNTTCSQVSPFPEEATVGDTVGDRGPNLYEWVRERGLRLAEDGYTLVPADAAGSEGPATREIREDDYLPRRILGEYLSWFLQRVLDRALGHLVIRFHRTEAAELTVLPDGNRRIVLDDGGVLTAPFVFLTTGHTPPAALPEQERPLGEHRRVREIYPPVSRFAAIQPGQTVALAGTGLSGMDALAALTLGRGGKYTTAADGTLHYVPSGDEPRILLYSRTGLPFRARPRANREGRLYEPLAFTAEAVDRLRADAPEDGLSLHGDLLPLLRTEMRIAFHLRCAALLGDGGVREKRTTEDRTTEDRTTEDRTAEERMADALRDAAASGRLDSELAGLDDKHRTAFGTLNPEELLFPETGGLSGSRAYQDWYGGRLAEDLEQAELGLAGSPLKAALEVLRDRRELIRRAVDFAGLDEKSHDEFYGSFTAVLNRSVTGPQLDRHQELLALLRAGVVAVPFGPAPEVAWDEARACWRLSSTRLAEPYSATADWLCHATSGQPDVDRTGSRLLAGLVRTGTIRRHRSAVANSRGVDLTRGLHPVGSDGAADERMWVLGPLSEGTTFYNHYVPSPGGFSRALSDAHRSVVEMLAAAGTAAQLSEKESPTETSSAKVAL
;
A
#
# COMPACT_ATOMS: atom_id res chain seq x y z
N MET A 1 34.67 -9.91 -28.47
CA MET A 1 34.35 -11.07 -29.33
C MET A 1 32.92 -11.46 -29.04
N THR A 2 32.08 -11.43 -30.08
CA THR A 2 30.67 -11.86 -30.19
C THR A 2 29.71 -11.51 -29.04
N SER A 3 29.04 -10.36 -29.21
CA SER A 3 27.84 -9.94 -28.50
C SER A 3 26.62 -10.76 -28.92
N SER A 4 26.00 -11.50 -28.00
CA SER A 4 24.67 -12.10 -28.20
C SER A 4 23.64 -11.29 -27.44
N SER A 5 22.83 -10.51 -28.17
CA SER A 5 21.65 -9.83 -27.64
C SER A 5 20.55 -10.86 -27.36
N THR A 6 20.28 -11.14 -26.09
CA THR A 6 19.08 -11.85 -25.66
C THR A 6 17.90 -10.90 -25.73
N THR A 7 17.02 -11.12 -26.71
CA THR A 7 15.72 -10.46 -26.85
C THR A 7 14.78 -10.85 -25.70
N PRO A 8 14.03 -9.91 -25.12
CA PRO A 8 12.98 -10.24 -24.15
C PRO A 8 11.85 -11.03 -24.83
N PHE A 9 11.31 -12.01 -24.11
CA PHE A 9 10.11 -12.76 -24.50
C PHE A 9 8.90 -11.80 -24.44
N SER A 10 8.57 -11.16 -25.56
CA SER A 10 7.29 -10.47 -25.71
C SER A 10 6.20 -11.53 -25.97
N PRO A 11 5.13 -11.60 -25.17
CA PRO A 11 3.94 -12.31 -25.61
C PRO A 11 3.34 -11.56 -26.81
N PRO A 12 2.70 -12.25 -27.77
CA PRO A 12 2.09 -11.58 -28.91
C PRO A 12 1.01 -10.63 -28.40
N LEU A 13 1.20 -9.33 -28.64
CA LEU A 13 0.12 -8.35 -28.55
C LEU A 13 -1.03 -8.81 -29.45
N PRO A 14 -2.30 -8.74 -29.01
CA PRO A 14 -3.42 -9.11 -29.86
C PRO A 14 -3.46 -8.19 -31.09
N THR A 15 -3.11 -8.75 -32.24
CA THR A 15 -3.38 -8.16 -33.55
C THR A 15 -4.81 -8.53 -33.90
N ASN A 16 -5.77 -7.64 -33.59
CA ASN A 16 -7.12 -7.79 -34.12
C ASN A 16 -7.16 -7.26 -35.56
N PRO A 17 -7.82 -7.94 -36.50
CA PRO A 17 -7.93 -7.47 -37.88
C PRO A 17 -8.78 -6.19 -37.92
N LEU A 18 -8.22 -5.18 -38.58
CA LEU A 18 -8.86 -3.91 -38.91
C LEU A 18 -10.20 -4.15 -39.62
N SER A 19 -11.30 -3.90 -38.91
CA SER A 19 -12.56 -3.52 -39.53
C SER A 19 -12.62 -2.00 -39.54
N SER A 20 -12.32 -1.41 -40.70
CA SER A 20 -12.54 0.01 -40.96
C SER A 20 -14.03 0.33 -40.94
N SER A 21 -14.55 0.82 -39.81
CA SER A 21 -15.86 1.49 -39.79
C SER A 21 -15.69 2.97 -40.11
N SER A 22 -16.36 3.40 -41.17
CA SER A 22 -16.52 4.81 -41.59
C SER A 22 -17.03 5.71 -40.46
N PRO A 23 -16.83 7.04 -40.51
CA PRO A 23 -17.20 7.95 -39.43
C PRO A 23 -18.72 7.92 -39.23
N LEU A 24 -19.16 7.33 -38.12
CA LEU A 24 -20.55 7.43 -37.67
C LEU A 24 -20.82 8.88 -37.28
N SER A 25 -21.78 9.49 -37.98
CA SER A 25 -22.38 10.77 -37.62
C SER A 25 -22.87 10.75 -36.17
N PRO A 26 -22.91 11.90 -35.46
CA PRO A 26 -23.30 11.95 -34.06
C PRO A 26 -24.76 11.53 -33.94
N ARG A 27 -25.00 10.27 -33.53
CA ARG A 27 -26.33 9.83 -33.12
C ARG A 27 -26.59 10.37 -31.72
N SER A 28 -27.34 11.46 -31.67
CA SER A 28 -28.08 11.85 -30.48
C SER A 28 -29.21 10.83 -30.25
N SER A 29 -28.98 9.85 -29.37
CA SER A 29 -30.07 9.10 -28.73
C SER A 29 -29.96 9.30 -27.22
N LEU A 30 -30.90 10.08 -26.69
CA LEU A 30 -31.06 10.54 -25.30
C LEU A 30 -31.65 9.46 -24.37
N SER A 31 -31.23 8.20 -24.51
CA SER A 31 -31.45 7.17 -23.49
C SER A 31 -30.10 6.56 -23.16
N ALA A 32 -29.56 6.90 -21.98
CA ALA A 32 -28.31 6.31 -21.52
C ALA A 32 -28.46 4.79 -21.49
N GLU A 33 -27.60 4.07 -22.22
CA GLU A 33 -27.44 2.63 -22.01
C GLU A 33 -27.14 2.41 -20.52
N PRO A 34 -27.79 1.44 -19.84
CA PRO A 34 -27.43 1.11 -18.46
C PRO A 34 -25.94 0.78 -18.41
N GLY A 35 -25.20 1.46 -17.54
CA GLY A 35 -23.76 1.30 -17.54
C GLY A 35 -23.04 2.17 -16.53
N VAL A 36 -21.71 2.08 -16.54
CA VAL A 36 -20.83 2.74 -15.58
C VAL A 36 -19.54 3.15 -16.27
N CYS A 37 -18.97 4.28 -15.84
CA CYS A 37 -17.62 4.65 -16.23
C CYS A 37 -16.64 4.46 -15.05
N ILE A 38 -15.56 3.72 -15.27
CA ILE A 38 -14.43 3.58 -14.33
C ILE A 38 -13.32 4.52 -14.81
N ILE A 39 -13.00 5.55 -14.02
CA ILE A 39 -11.93 6.51 -14.33
C ILE A 39 -10.70 6.18 -13.47
N GLY A 40 -9.60 5.83 -14.14
CA GLY A 40 -8.39 5.30 -13.52
C GLY A 40 -8.46 3.78 -13.41
N PHE A 41 -7.54 3.08 -14.06
CA PHE A 41 -7.58 1.63 -14.21
C PHE A 41 -6.28 0.98 -13.74
N GLY A 42 -5.95 1.22 -12.46
CA GLY A 42 -4.98 0.42 -11.71
C GLY A 42 -5.66 -0.70 -10.92
N SER A 43 -5.01 -1.17 -9.85
CA SER A 43 -5.52 -2.28 -9.01
C SER A 43 -6.91 -2.05 -8.41
N ARG A 44 -7.30 -0.79 -8.14
CA ARG A 44 -8.65 -0.45 -7.64
C ARG A 44 -9.71 -0.56 -8.73
N GLY A 45 -9.48 0.04 -9.89
CA GLY A 45 -10.38 -0.06 -11.04
C GLY A 45 -10.53 -1.50 -11.53
N LEU A 46 -9.44 -2.28 -11.50
CA LEU A 46 -9.46 -3.71 -11.78
C LEU A 46 -10.33 -4.51 -10.80
N GLY A 47 -10.25 -4.20 -9.50
CA GLY A 47 -11.13 -4.79 -8.49
C GLY A 47 -12.60 -4.46 -8.73
N VAL A 48 -12.93 -3.21 -9.11
CA VAL A 48 -14.30 -2.82 -9.49
C VAL A 48 -14.78 -3.61 -10.71
N LEU A 49 -13.97 -3.69 -11.77
CA LEU A 49 -14.32 -4.45 -12.97
C LEU A 49 -14.57 -5.92 -12.65
N GLU A 50 -13.71 -6.53 -11.85
CA GLU A 50 -13.84 -7.93 -11.49
C GLU A 50 -15.13 -8.21 -10.68
N ARG A 51 -15.52 -7.29 -9.78
CA ARG A 51 -16.81 -7.37 -9.08
C ARG A 51 -18.00 -7.21 -10.04
N ILE A 52 -17.92 -6.28 -11.01
CA ILE A 52 -18.98 -6.12 -12.03
C ILE A 52 -19.15 -7.40 -12.82
N VAL A 53 -18.07 -7.96 -13.36
CA VAL A 53 -18.12 -9.22 -14.13
C VAL A 53 -18.71 -10.34 -13.30
N THR A 54 -18.29 -10.49 -12.04
CA THR A 54 -18.79 -11.53 -11.15
C THR A 54 -20.29 -11.39 -10.88
N LEU A 55 -20.72 -10.21 -10.45
CA LEU A 55 -22.10 -9.99 -9.99
C LEU A 55 -23.10 -9.94 -11.16
N THR A 56 -22.68 -9.49 -12.34
CA THR A 56 -23.52 -9.52 -13.56
C THR A 56 -23.57 -10.89 -14.22
N SER A 57 -22.72 -11.83 -13.83
CA SER A 57 -22.79 -13.23 -14.26
C SER A 57 -23.72 -14.09 -13.39
N ALA A 58 -24.19 -13.54 -12.27
CA ALA A 58 -25.09 -14.25 -11.38
C ALA A 58 -26.47 -14.45 -12.05
N PRO A 59 -27.15 -15.59 -11.85
CA PRO A 59 -28.44 -15.87 -12.47
C PRO A 59 -29.50 -14.78 -12.23
N GLU A 60 -29.44 -14.11 -11.08
CA GLU A 60 -30.32 -13.01 -10.70
C GLU A 60 -30.16 -11.79 -11.63
N TRP A 61 -28.99 -11.61 -12.25
CA TRP A 61 -28.77 -10.56 -13.24
C TRP A 61 -29.48 -10.87 -14.56
N GLY A 62 -29.48 -12.13 -15.00
CA GLY A 62 -30.00 -12.53 -16.31
C GLY A 62 -29.27 -11.85 -17.47
N ASP A 63 -29.92 -11.72 -18.63
CA ASP A 63 -29.32 -11.17 -19.86
C ASP A 63 -29.45 -9.64 -19.96
N ARG A 64 -29.58 -8.94 -18.83
CA ARG A 64 -29.74 -7.47 -18.81
C ARG A 64 -28.48 -6.82 -19.38
N PRO A 65 -28.58 -6.03 -20.47
CA PRO A 65 -27.42 -5.38 -21.05
C PRO A 65 -26.80 -4.41 -20.05
N PHE A 66 -25.47 -4.36 -20.01
CA PHE A 66 -24.74 -3.43 -19.16
C PHE A 66 -23.42 -3.02 -19.82
N THR A 67 -23.15 -1.71 -19.88
CA THR A 67 -21.92 -1.17 -20.47
C THR A 67 -20.94 -0.73 -19.38
N VAL A 68 -19.67 -1.11 -19.52
CA VAL A 68 -18.57 -0.63 -18.67
C VAL A 68 -17.57 0.12 -19.53
N ASP A 69 -17.54 1.44 -19.39
CA ASP A 69 -16.51 2.28 -20.01
C ASP A 69 -15.32 2.43 -19.04
N ILE A 70 -14.12 2.11 -19.50
CA ILE A 70 -12.88 2.21 -18.72
C ILE A 70 -12.02 3.31 -19.34
N VAL A 71 -11.74 4.36 -18.56
CA VAL A 71 -10.93 5.50 -19.00
C VAL A 71 -9.64 5.53 -18.20
N ASP A 72 -8.52 5.31 -18.87
CA ASP A 72 -7.19 5.33 -18.28
C ASP A 72 -6.12 5.52 -19.37
N PRO A 73 -5.03 6.26 -19.13
CA PRO A 73 -3.98 6.44 -20.15
C PRO A 73 -3.39 5.15 -20.71
N ARG A 74 -3.38 4.07 -19.91
CA ARG A 74 -2.79 2.78 -20.26
C ARG A 74 -3.83 1.69 -20.48
N CYS A 75 -4.90 1.68 -19.68
CA CYS A 75 -5.95 0.64 -19.68
C CYS A 75 -5.40 -0.79 -19.50
N ASP A 76 -4.30 -0.97 -18.78
CA ASP A 76 -3.62 -2.26 -18.63
C ASP A 76 -3.69 -2.86 -17.22
N ALA A 77 -4.36 -2.19 -16.27
CA ALA A 77 -4.57 -2.63 -14.88
C ALA A 77 -3.32 -2.68 -13.99
N ILE A 78 -2.12 -2.53 -14.54
CA ILE A 78 -0.86 -2.77 -13.82
C ILE A 78 -0.43 -1.58 -12.95
N GLY A 79 -0.98 -0.39 -13.18
CA GLY A 79 -0.61 0.83 -12.48
C GLY A 79 0.88 1.16 -12.63
N ILE A 80 1.62 1.20 -11.51
CA ILE A 80 3.06 1.54 -11.50
C ILE A 80 3.98 0.32 -11.64
N HIS A 81 3.43 -0.88 -11.85
CA HIS A 81 4.18 -2.13 -11.92
C HIS A 81 4.48 -2.50 -13.38
N ASP A 82 5.19 -1.63 -14.09
CA ASP A 82 5.47 -1.84 -15.52
C ASP A 82 6.35 -3.09 -15.73
N PRO A 83 5.96 -4.05 -16.60
CA PRO A 83 6.75 -5.23 -16.94
C PRO A 83 8.15 -4.92 -17.47
N ALA A 84 8.40 -3.70 -17.98
CA ALA A 84 9.72 -3.25 -18.43
C ALA A 84 10.63 -2.78 -17.28
N GLN A 85 10.16 -2.77 -16.03
CA GLN A 85 10.99 -2.42 -14.88
C GLN A 85 12.12 -3.44 -14.66
N PRO A 86 13.31 -2.97 -14.23
CA PRO A 86 14.42 -3.86 -13.92
C PRO A 86 14.17 -4.68 -12.65
N ASP A 87 14.77 -5.87 -12.60
CA ASP A 87 14.52 -6.88 -11.56
C ASP A 87 14.92 -6.41 -10.15
N TYR A 88 15.93 -5.52 -10.05
CA TYR A 88 16.38 -4.99 -8.76
C TYR A 88 15.34 -4.10 -8.07
N LEU A 89 14.25 -3.71 -8.73
CA LEU A 89 13.12 -3.05 -8.09
C LEU A 89 12.16 -4.11 -7.58
N LEU A 90 12.14 -4.29 -6.25
CA LEU A 90 11.41 -5.36 -5.59
C LEU A 90 10.06 -4.87 -5.06
N LEU A 91 9.12 -5.80 -4.92
CA LEU A 91 7.91 -5.59 -4.15
C LEU A 91 8.24 -5.40 -2.66
N ASN A 92 7.36 -4.72 -1.94
CA ASN A 92 7.50 -4.48 -0.49
C ASN A 92 6.63 -5.45 0.34
N THR A 93 6.01 -6.41 -0.34
CA THR A 93 5.16 -7.46 0.22
C THR A 93 5.67 -8.79 -0.33
N THR A 94 5.69 -9.84 0.49
CA THR A 94 6.12 -11.17 0.07
C THR A 94 5.16 -11.73 -0.98
N CYS A 95 5.64 -12.58 -1.87
CA CYS A 95 4.83 -13.09 -2.97
C CYS A 95 3.62 -13.92 -2.52
N SER A 96 3.68 -14.63 -1.38
CA SER A 96 2.51 -15.33 -0.83
C SER A 96 1.43 -14.38 -0.31
N GLN A 97 1.75 -13.12 -0.03
CA GLN A 97 0.85 -12.11 0.52
C GLN A 97 0.24 -11.19 -0.55
N VAL A 98 0.29 -11.57 -1.83
CA VAL A 98 -0.24 -10.78 -2.94
C VAL A 98 -1.23 -11.59 -3.75
N SER A 99 -2.48 -11.14 -3.79
CA SER A 99 -3.51 -11.74 -4.65
C SER A 99 -4.60 -10.73 -4.99
N PRO A 100 -4.97 -10.53 -6.27
CA PRO A 100 -6.12 -9.73 -6.65
C PRO A 100 -7.44 -10.51 -6.56
N PHE A 101 -7.41 -11.82 -6.28
CA PHE A 101 -8.59 -12.68 -6.21
C PHE A 101 -9.42 -12.42 -4.95
N PRO A 102 -10.73 -12.17 -5.08
CA PRO A 102 -11.59 -12.01 -3.91
C PRO A 102 -11.87 -13.32 -3.21
N GLU A 103 -11.86 -13.27 -1.88
CA GLU A 103 -12.11 -14.42 -1.00
C GLU A 103 -13.43 -14.28 -0.25
N GLU A 104 -13.92 -15.42 0.26
CA GLU A 104 -15.19 -15.54 0.96
C GLU A 104 -15.24 -14.70 2.25
N ALA A 105 -14.12 -14.58 2.95
CA ALA A 105 -13.97 -13.70 4.11
C ALA A 105 -14.18 -12.21 3.77
N THR A 106 -14.12 -11.83 2.48
CA THR A 106 -14.29 -10.46 2.01
C THR A 106 -15.63 -10.24 1.32
N VAL A 107 -16.09 -11.19 0.50
CA VAL A 107 -17.25 -11.00 -0.40
C VAL A 107 -18.36 -12.05 -0.22
N GLY A 108 -18.28 -12.88 0.84
CA GLY A 108 -19.22 -13.96 1.10
C GLY A 108 -19.30 -14.95 -0.07
N ASP A 109 -20.50 -15.43 -0.37
CA ASP A 109 -20.74 -16.46 -1.41
C ASP A 109 -20.54 -15.93 -2.85
N THR A 110 -20.29 -14.64 -3.03
CA THR A 110 -20.08 -14.01 -4.36
C THR A 110 -18.63 -14.07 -4.83
N VAL A 111 -17.93 -15.15 -4.49
CA VAL A 111 -16.59 -15.45 -4.99
C VAL A 111 -16.72 -15.96 -6.43
N GLY A 112 -16.09 -15.26 -7.37
CA GLY A 112 -16.14 -15.61 -8.79
C GLY A 112 -15.06 -16.60 -9.19
N ASP A 113 -13.80 -16.18 -9.05
CA ASP A 113 -12.61 -16.99 -9.33
C ASP A 113 -11.71 -16.94 -8.10
N ARG A 114 -11.19 -18.10 -7.67
CA ARG A 114 -10.31 -18.19 -6.50
C ARG A 114 -8.83 -18.01 -6.87
N GLY A 115 -8.44 -18.44 -8.08
CA GLY A 115 -7.09 -18.30 -8.63
C GLY A 115 -5.91 -18.73 -7.74
N PRO A 116 -4.69 -18.75 -8.28
CA PRO A 116 -3.48 -18.79 -7.48
C PRO A 116 -3.18 -17.41 -6.87
N ASN A 117 -2.47 -17.34 -5.74
CA ASN A 117 -1.78 -16.11 -5.33
C ASN A 117 -0.50 -15.89 -6.18
N LEU A 118 0.21 -14.78 -5.99
CA LEU A 118 1.40 -14.47 -6.80
C LEU A 118 2.51 -15.53 -6.65
N TYR A 119 2.72 -16.08 -5.45
CA TYR A 119 3.69 -17.15 -5.20
C TYR A 119 3.35 -18.43 -5.98
N GLU A 120 2.10 -18.90 -5.86
CA GLU A 120 1.62 -20.07 -6.58
C GLU A 120 1.76 -19.87 -8.10
N TRP A 121 1.37 -18.68 -8.59
CA TRP A 121 1.42 -18.33 -10.01
C TRP A 121 2.84 -18.36 -10.59
N VAL A 122 3.86 -17.84 -9.87
CA VAL A 122 5.25 -17.90 -10.35
C VAL A 122 5.83 -19.31 -10.29
N ARG A 123 5.41 -20.14 -9.32
CA ARG A 123 5.85 -21.53 -9.21
C ARG A 123 5.27 -22.40 -10.32
N GLU A 124 3.99 -22.22 -10.65
CA GLU A 124 3.34 -22.91 -11.78
C GLU A 124 4.02 -22.59 -13.12
N ARG A 125 4.58 -21.38 -13.25
CA ARG A 125 5.36 -20.96 -14.42
C ARG A 125 6.81 -21.45 -14.45
N GLY A 126 7.24 -22.18 -13.42
CA GLY A 126 8.60 -22.71 -13.33
C GLY A 126 9.67 -21.62 -13.20
N LEU A 127 9.35 -20.46 -12.62
CA LEU A 127 10.34 -19.41 -12.37
C LEU A 127 11.21 -19.76 -11.16
N ARG A 128 12.49 -19.41 -11.25
CA ARG A 128 13.50 -19.60 -10.19
C ARG A 128 14.21 -18.29 -9.90
N LEU A 129 14.67 -18.11 -8.66
CA LEU A 129 15.42 -16.93 -8.24
C LEU A 129 16.93 -17.19 -8.37
N ALA A 130 17.64 -16.27 -9.01
CA ALA A 130 19.08 -16.30 -9.11
C ALA A 130 19.76 -15.97 -7.77
N GLU A 131 21.07 -16.24 -7.68
CA GLU A 131 21.89 -15.99 -6.49
C GLU A 131 21.96 -14.50 -6.08
N ASP A 132 21.73 -13.57 -7.02
CA ASP A 132 21.69 -12.13 -6.74
C ASP A 132 20.47 -11.68 -5.91
N GLY A 133 19.51 -12.58 -5.70
CA GLY A 133 18.35 -12.36 -4.84
C GLY A 133 17.21 -11.57 -5.48
N TYR A 134 17.31 -11.19 -6.76
CA TYR A 134 16.23 -10.45 -7.44
C TYR A 134 15.99 -10.88 -8.89
N THR A 135 16.98 -11.44 -9.60
CA THR A 135 16.80 -11.85 -10.99
C THR A 135 15.97 -13.13 -11.05
N LEU A 136 14.92 -13.12 -11.86
CA LEU A 136 14.09 -14.30 -12.11
C LEU A 136 14.38 -14.93 -13.48
N VAL A 137 14.62 -16.24 -13.46
CA VAL A 137 14.92 -17.02 -14.65
C VAL A 137 13.99 -18.23 -14.79
N PRO A 138 13.60 -18.60 -16.02
CA PRO A 138 12.92 -19.87 -16.27
C PRO A 138 13.75 -21.08 -15.84
N ALA A 139 13.11 -22.13 -15.32
CA ALA A 139 13.80 -23.33 -14.84
C ALA A 139 14.60 -24.07 -15.93
N ASP A 140 14.16 -24.02 -17.19
CA ASP A 140 14.84 -24.62 -18.33
C ASP A 140 16.09 -23.84 -18.78
N ALA A 141 16.15 -22.54 -18.49
CA ALA A 141 17.33 -21.70 -18.70
C ALA A 141 18.40 -21.88 -17.60
N ALA A 142 18.07 -22.50 -16.47
CA ALA A 142 18.95 -22.69 -15.31
C ALA A 142 19.84 -23.96 -15.41
N GLY A 143 20.15 -24.44 -16.63
CA GLY A 143 20.94 -25.65 -16.88
C GLY A 143 22.39 -25.58 -16.40
N SER A 144 23.20 -26.60 -16.73
CA SER A 144 24.57 -26.80 -16.23
C SER A 144 25.57 -25.64 -16.48
N GLU A 145 25.25 -24.75 -17.42
CA GLU A 145 26.04 -23.56 -17.78
C GLU A 145 25.34 -22.23 -17.40
N GLY A 146 24.14 -22.29 -16.81
CA GLY A 146 23.37 -21.13 -16.35
C GLY A 146 23.81 -20.64 -14.96
N PRO A 147 23.36 -19.45 -14.53
CA PRO A 147 23.63 -18.95 -13.18
C PRO A 147 23.03 -19.89 -12.13
N ALA A 148 23.65 -19.97 -10.95
CA ALA A 148 23.10 -20.72 -9.83
C ALA A 148 21.73 -20.13 -9.43
N THR A 149 20.74 -21.01 -9.24
CA THR A 149 19.37 -20.61 -8.89
C THR A 149 18.79 -21.48 -7.77
N ARG A 150 17.84 -20.91 -7.04
CA ARG A 150 17.02 -21.62 -6.06
C ARG A 150 15.54 -21.52 -6.40
N GLU A 151 14.74 -22.38 -5.78
CA GLU A 151 13.29 -22.22 -5.83
C GLU A 151 12.86 -20.93 -5.14
N ILE A 152 11.78 -20.34 -5.66
CA ILE A 152 11.07 -19.24 -5.01
C ILE A 152 10.39 -19.80 -3.76
N ARG A 153 10.50 -19.06 -2.66
CA ARG A 153 9.90 -19.31 -1.36
C ARG A 153 8.72 -18.36 -1.14
N GLU A 154 7.80 -18.74 -0.26
CA GLU A 154 6.61 -17.94 0.05
C GLU A 154 6.93 -16.53 0.56
N ASP A 155 8.03 -16.40 1.31
CA ASP A 155 8.48 -15.17 1.92
C ASP A 155 9.43 -14.34 1.04
N ASP A 156 9.65 -14.74 -0.22
CA ASP A 156 10.46 -13.96 -1.16
C ASP A 156 9.75 -12.67 -1.60
N TYR A 157 10.54 -11.61 -1.71
CA TYR A 157 10.16 -10.36 -2.35
C TYR A 157 10.56 -10.42 -3.83
N LEU A 158 9.57 -10.44 -4.72
CA LEU A 158 9.81 -10.58 -6.15
C LEU A 158 9.93 -9.22 -6.85
N PRO A 159 10.53 -9.15 -8.05
CA PRO A 159 10.55 -7.95 -8.86
C PRO A 159 9.16 -7.36 -9.12
N ARG A 160 9.07 -6.03 -9.10
CA ARG A 160 7.81 -5.31 -9.34
C ARG A 160 7.22 -5.60 -10.71
N ARG A 161 8.05 -5.85 -11.73
CA ARG A 161 7.59 -6.22 -13.07
C ARG A 161 6.73 -7.49 -13.08
N ILE A 162 7.00 -8.44 -12.17
CA ILE A 162 6.26 -9.71 -12.07
C ILE A 162 4.84 -9.46 -11.57
N LEU A 163 4.65 -8.51 -10.66
CA LEU A 163 3.30 -8.10 -10.27
C LEU A 163 2.56 -7.48 -11.46
N GLY A 164 3.25 -6.72 -12.31
CA GLY A 164 2.69 -6.23 -13.57
C GLY A 164 2.19 -7.36 -14.47
N GLU A 165 3.05 -8.33 -14.75
CA GLU A 165 2.71 -9.51 -15.55
C GLU A 165 1.54 -10.29 -14.95
N TYR A 166 1.52 -10.46 -13.62
CA TYR A 166 0.46 -11.13 -12.89
C TYR A 166 -0.88 -10.39 -12.96
N LEU A 167 -0.87 -9.06 -12.82
CA LEU A 167 -2.09 -8.22 -12.95
C LEU A 167 -2.62 -8.20 -14.38
N SER A 168 -1.75 -8.15 -15.40
CA SER A 168 -2.17 -8.27 -16.80
C SER A 168 -2.80 -9.64 -17.08
N TRP A 169 -2.20 -10.71 -16.55
CA TRP A 169 -2.77 -12.06 -16.64
C TRP A 169 -4.13 -12.15 -15.93
N PHE A 170 -4.27 -11.57 -14.74
CA PHE A 170 -5.53 -11.52 -14.02
C PHE A 170 -6.60 -10.74 -14.77
N LEU A 171 -6.27 -9.57 -15.34
CA LEU A 171 -7.19 -8.80 -16.19
C LEU A 171 -7.74 -9.67 -17.32
N GLN A 172 -6.89 -10.42 -18.02
CA GLN A 172 -7.34 -11.31 -19.09
C GLN A 172 -8.35 -12.34 -18.57
N ARG A 173 -8.10 -12.95 -17.40
CA ARG A 173 -9.06 -13.88 -16.78
C ARG A 173 -10.40 -13.24 -16.45
N VAL A 174 -10.39 -11.99 -16.00
CA VAL A 174 -11.61 -11.24 -15.72
C VAL A 174 -12.40 -11.01 -17.02
N LEU A 175 -11.71 -10.64 -18.11
CA LEU A 175 -12.35 -10.43 -19.41
C LEU A 175 -12.90 -11.73 -20.01
N ASP A 176 -12.18 -12.85 -19.87
CA ASP A 176 -12.62 -14.16 -20.37
C ASP A 176 -13.89 -14.67 -19.69
N ARG A 177 -14.21 -14.16 -18.49
CA ARG A 177 -15.43 -14.47 -17.74
C ARG A 177 -16.62 -13.58 -18.10
N ALA A 178 -16.42 -12.49 -18.84
CA ALA A 178 -17.49 -11.58 -19.20
C ALA A 178 -18.50 -12.24 -20.15
N LEU A 179 -19.79 -12.19 -19.81
CA LEU A 179 -20.87 -12.73 -20.62
C LEU A 179 -21.32 -11.75 -21.70
N GLY A 180 -22.07 -12.24 -22.71
CA GLY A 180 -22.43 -11.46 -23.90
C GLY A 180 -23.30 -10.22 -23.66
N HIS A 181 -23.98 -10.12 -22.51
CA HIS A 181 -24.74 -8.92 -22.12
C HIS A 181 -23.87 -7.81 -21.50
N LEU A 182 -22.61 -8.10 -21.17
CA LEU A 182 -21.67 -7.13 -20.59
C LEU A 182 -20.74 -6.59 -21.68
N VAL A 183 -20.87 -5.31 -22.01
CA VAL A 183 -20.04 -4.63 -23.01
C VAL A 183 -18.96 -3.82 -22.31
N ILE A 184 -17.70 -4.27 -22.40
CA ILE A 184 -16.55 -3.58 -21.79
C ILE A 184 -15.79 -2.80 -22.87
N ARG A 185 -15.64 -1.49 -22.68
CA ARG A 185 -14.99 -0.57 -23.64
C ARG A 185 -13.79 0.10 -22.97
N PHE A 186 -12.64 0.06 -23.63
CA PHE A 186 -11.41 0.69 -23.15
C PHE A 186 -11.11 1.97 -23.92
N HIS A 187 -10.92 3.06 -23.18
CA HIS A 187 -10.59 4.39 -23.68
C HIS A 187 -9.20 4.76 -23.18
N ARG A 188 -8.18 4.52 -24.02
CA ARG A 188 -6.76 4.81 -23.72
C ARG A 188 -6.45 6.30 -23.79
N THR A 189 -6.99 7.03 -22.82
CA THR A 189 -6.96 8.49 -22.75
C THR A 189 -7.24 8.94 -21.30
N GLU A 190 -7.11 10.23 -21.01
CA GLU A 190 -7.43 10.80 -19.72
C GLU A 190 -8.85 11.37 -19.71
N ALA A 191 -9.57 11.19 -18.60
CA ALA A 191 -10.75 12.00 -18.33
C ALA A 191 -10.30 13.40 -17.91
N ALA A 192 -10.77 14.43 -18.61
CA ALA A 192 -10.39 15.82 -18.40
C ALA A 192 -11.45 16.63 -17.63
N GLU A 193 -12.74 16.30 -17.82
CA GLU A 193 -13.86 16.99 -17.19
C GLU A 193 -15.00 15.99 -16.91
N LEU A 194 -15.71 16.21 -15.81
CA LEU A 194 -16.95 15.51 -15.48
C LEU A 194 -17.98 16.54 -15.03
N THR A 195 -19.17 16.49 -15.62
CA THR A 195 -20.30 17.35 -15.26
C THR A 195 -21.55 16.50 -15.04
N VAL A 196 -22.32 16.82 -14.01
CA VAL A 196 -23.65 16.21 -13.79
C VAL A 196 -24.67 16.93 -14.69
N LEU A 197 -25.37 16.18 -15.51
CA LEU A 197 -26.43 16.64 -16.41
C LEU A 197 -27.78 16.74 -15.67
N PRO A 198 -28.76 17.51 -16.19
CA PRO A 198 -30.09 17.65 -15.56
C PRO A 198 -30.88 16.34 -15.40
N ASP A 199 -30.60 15.33 -16.21
CA ASP A 199 -31.18 13.97 -16.11
C ASP A 199 -30.49 13.10 -15.05
N GLY A 200 -29.48 13.65 -14.36
CA GLY A 200 -28.69 12.97 -13.36
C GLY A 200 -27.61 12.05 -13.95
N ASN A 201 -27.34 12.08 -15.26
CA ASN A 201 -26.20 11.38 -15.85
C ASN A 201 -24.91 12.20 -15.73
N ARG A 202 -23.76 11.53 -15.78
CA ARG A 202 -22.44 12.17 -15.85
C ARG A 202 -22.01 12.28 -17.30
N ARG A 203 -21.75 13.50 -17.75
CA ARG A 203 -21.01 13.76 -18.99
C ARG A 203 -19.52 13.81 -18.68
N ILE A 204 -18.74 12.99 -19.35
CA ILE A 204 -17.30 12.85 -19.15
C ILE A 204 -16.62 13.25 -20.44
N VAL A 205 -15.79 14.30 -20.39
CA VAL A 205 -14.98 14.75 -21.53
C VAL A 205 -13.61 14.14 -21.40
N LEU A 206 -13.15 13.51 -22.48
CA LEU A 206 -11.84 12.89 -22.60
C LEU A 206 -10.84 13.88 -23.21
N ASP A 207 -9.55 13.69 -22.93
CA ASP A 207 -8.50 14.61 -23.38
C ASP A 207 -8.32 14.60 -24.91
N ASP A 208 -8.71 13.51 -25.57
CA ASP A 208 -8.74 13.38 -27.04
C ASP A 208 -9.98 14.03 -27.69
N GLY A 209 -10.85 14.68 -26.90
CA GLY A 209 -12.09 15.32 -27.35
C GLY A 209 -13.31 14.38 -27.37
N GLY A 210 -13.13 13.10 -27.05
CA GLY A 210 -14.23 12.16 -26.86
C GLY A 210 -15.17 12.59 -25.74
N VAL A 211 -16.44 12.19 -25.83
CA VAL A 211 -17.45 12.47 -24.80
C VAL A 211 -18.22 11.20 -24.50
N LEU A 212 -18.24 10.81 -23.23
CA LEU A 212 -19.01 9.70 -22.70
C LEU A 212 -20.16 10.22 -21.83
N THR A 213 -21.25 9.48 -21.78
CA THR A 213 -22.34 9.71 -20.84
C THR A 213 -22.60 8.43 -20.07
N ALA A 214 -22.54 8.49 -18.74
CA ALA A 214 -22.76 7.33 -17.88
C ALA A 214 -23.66 7.69 -16.69
N PRO A 215 -24.61 6.83 -16.29
CA PRO A 215 -25.41 7.08 -15.11
C PRO A 215 -24.60 6.92 -13.82
N PHE A 216 -23.53 6.12 -13.82
CA PHE A 216 -22.68 5.85 -12.66
C PHE A 216 -21.20 6.07 -12.96
N VAL A 217 -20.41 6.50 -11.97
CA VAL A 217 -18.95 6.70 -12.11
C VAL A 217 -18.18 6.18 -10.90
N PHE A 218 -17.08 5.45 -11.15
CA PHE A 218 -16.05 5.16 -10.16
C PHE A 218 -14.81 6.00 -10.43
N LEU A 219 -14.33 6.72 -9.40
CA LEU A 219 -13.04 7.39 -9.40
C LEU A 219 -12.02 6.50 -8.68
N THR A 220 -11.12 5.91 -9.47
CA THR A 220 -10.07 4.98 -9.05
C THR A 220 -8.68 5.40 -9.55
N THR A 221 -8.48 6.71 -9.73
CA THR A 221 -7.28 7.33 -10.33
C THR A 221 -5.99 7.21 -9.52
N GLY A 222 -6.06 6.74 -8.26
CA GLY A 222 -4.87 6.53 -7.45
C GLY A 222 -4.23 7.83 -6.96
N HIS A 223 -2.90 7.87 -6.92
CA HIS A 223 -2.16 9.09 -6.58
C HIS A 223 -2.13 10.01 -7.80
N THR A 224 -2.63 11.23 -7.65
CA THR A 224 -2.49 12.25 -8.69
C THR A 224 -1.24 13.10 -8.44
N PRO A 225 -0.52 13.50 -9.49
CA PRO A 225 0.62 14.40 -9.34
C PRO A 225 0.16 15.73 -8.74
N PRO A 226 1.05 16.50 -8.08
CA PRO A 226 0.72 17.86 -7.66
C PRO A 226 0.55 18.78 -8.88
N ALA A 227 -0.16 19.89 -8.70
CA ALA A 227 -0.28 20.92 -9.73
C ALA A 227 1.10 21.43 -10.17
N ALA A 228 1.30 21.56 -11.48
CA ALA A 228 2.51 22.18 -12.01
C ALA A 228 2.54 23.65 -11.61
N LEU A 229 3.67 24.09 -11.03
CA LEU A 229 3.87 25.50 -10.73
C LEU A 229 4.14 26.29 -12.03
N PRO A 230 3.54 27.49 -12.18
CA PRO A 230 3.93 28.45 -13.21
C PRO A 230 5.45 28.68 -13.19
N GLU A 231 6.06 28.90 -14.35
CA GLU A 231 7.52 29.01 -14.48
C GLU A 231 8.12 30.09 -13.55
N GLN A 232 7.40 31.20 -13.38
CA GLN A 232 7.80 32.33 -12.53
C GLN A 232 7.71 32.02 -11.03
N GLU A 233 6.95 31.00 -10.64
CA GLU A 233 6.77 30.55 -9.25
C GLU A 233 7.64 29.34 -8.90
N ARG A 234 8.40 28.80 -9.89
CA ARG A 234 9.26 27.65 -9.65
C ARG A 234 10.39 28.06 -8.70
N PRO A 235 10.60 27.31 -7.61
CA PRO A 235 11.74 27.54 -6.73
C PRO A 235 13.05 27.48 -7.50
N LEU A 236 14.03 28.27 -7.08
CA LEU A 236 15.39 28.17 -7.59
C LEU A 236 15.91 26.74 -7.42
N GLY A 237 16.68 26.27 -8.42
CA GLY A 237 17.20 24.90 -8.43
C GLY A 237 16.22 23.81 -8.86
N GLU A 238 14.96 24.13 -9.23
CA GLU A 238 13.95 23.11 -9.60
C GLU A 238 14.40 22.18 -10.74
N HIS A 239 15.20 22.67 -11.69
CA HIS A 239 15.81 21.86 -12.76
C HIS A 239 16.79 20.78 -12.28
N ARG A 240 17.20 20.83 -11.00
CA ARG A 240 18.04 19.85 -10.29
C ARG A 240 17.26 19.13 -9.18
N ARG A 241 15.93 19.12 -9.25
CA ARG A 241 15.06 18.48 -8.27
C ARG A 241 14.30 17.32 -8.90
N VAL A 242 14.34 16.15 -8.26
CA VAL A 242 13.46 15.02 -8.56
C VAL A 242 12.37 14.96 -7.50
N ARG A 243 11.13 15.36 -7.85
CA ARG A 243 9.98 15.35 -6.93
C ARG A 243 9.35 13.98 -6.77
N GLU A 244 9.32 13.22 -7.85
CA GLU A 244 8.74 11.88 -7.92
C GLU A 244 9.80 10.94 -8.47
N ILE A 245 10.00 9.82 -7.79
CA ILE A 245 11.02 8.86 -8.17
C ILE A 245 10.52 7.78 -9.12
N TYR A 246 9.23 7.69 -9.42
CA TYR A 246 8.71 6.64 -10.30
C TYR A 246 8.45 7.18 -11.72
N PRO A 247 8.81 6.41 -12.77
CA PRO A 247 9.65 5.21 -12.75
C PRO A 247 11.16 5.57 -12.62
N PRO A 248 11.91 4.97 -11.67
CA PRO A 248 13.20 5.50 -11.19
C PRO A 248 14.31 5.55 -12.23
N VAL A 249 14.36 4.58 -13.14
CA VAL A 249 15.35 4.56 -14.24
C VAL A 249 15.31 5.88 -15.03
N SER A 250 14.10 6.31 -15.43
CA SER A 250 13.94 7.55 -16.20
C SER A 250 14.14 8.80 -15.35
N ARG A 251 13.71 8.77 -14.08
CA ARG A 251 13.77 9.93 -13.18
C ARG A 251 15.20 10.27 -12.75
N PHE A 252 16.10 9.28 -12.75
CA PHE A 252 17.50 9.45 -12.38
C PHE A 252 18.46 9.50 -13.57
N ALA A 253 17.97 9.36 -14.81
CA ALA A 253 18.82 9.30 -16.01
C ALA A 253 19.76 10.50 -16.17
N ALA A 254 19.36 11.69 -15.73
CA ALA A 254 20.17 12.92 -15.82
C ALA A 254 21.33 12.99 -14.81
N ILE A 255 21.31 12.18 -13.76
CA ILE A 255 22.35 12.14 -12.73
C ILE A 255 23.57 11.40 -13.28
N GLN A 256 24.72 12.08 -13.28
CA GLN A 256 25.98 11.57 -13.82
C GLN A 256 26.85 10.91 -12.73
N PRO A 257 27.78 10.00 -13.12
CA PRO A 257 28.77 9.44 -12.20
C PRO A 257 29.52 10.51 -11.41
N GLY A 258 29.78 10.23 -10.12
CA GLY A 258 30.52 11.14 -9.24
C GLY A 258 29.78 12.41 -8.78
N GLN A 259 28.61 12.73 -9.35
CA GLN A 259 27.76 13.80 -8.82
C GLN A 259 27.25 13.44 -7.42
N THR A 260 26.91 14.45 -6.61
CA THR A 260 26.30 14.24 -5.30
C THR A 260 24.78 14.39 -5.37
N VAL A 261 24.06 13.41 -4.83
CA VAL A 261 22.61 13.39 -4.70
C VAL A 261 22.22 13.49 -3.24
N ALA A 262 21.46 14.52 -2.86
CA ALA A 262 20.77 14.57 -1.58
C ALA A 262 19.45 13.81 -1.70
N LEU A 263 19.30 12.72 -0.96
CA LEU A 263 18.13 11.84 -1.00
C LEU A 263 17.29 12.00 0.27
N ALA A 264 16.11 12.58 0.13
CA ALA A 264 15.17 12.82 1.22
C ALA A 264 14.21 11.64 1.35
N GLY A 265 14.38 10.82 2.40
CA GLY A 265 13.54 9.67 2.69
C GLY A 265 14.31 8.36 2.77
N THR A 266 14.07 7.62 3.85
CA THR A 266 14.76 6.36 4.21
C THR A 266 13.81 5.16 4.22
N GLY A 267 12.58 5.35 3.75
CA GLY A 267 11.56 4.28 3.66
C GLY A 267 11.65 3.52 2.34
N LEU A 268 10.57 2.83 1.98
CA LEU A 268 10.47 1.96 0.80
C LEU A 268 10.91 2.66 -0.50
N SER A 269 10.38 3.84 -0.78
CA SER A 269 10.78 4.64 -1.95
C SER A 269 12.25 5.07 -1.90
N GLY A 270 12.80 5.30 -0.70
CA GLY A 270 14.23 5.55 -0.51
C GLY A 270 15.08 4.36 -0.94
N MET A 271 14.65 3.14 -0.61
CA MET A 271 15.34 1.91 -1.02
C MET A 271 15.29 1.68 -2.53
N ASP A 272 14.14 1.94 -3.17
CA ASP A 272 14.03 1.88 -4.64
C ASP A 272 14.94 2.91 -5.32
N ALA A 273 15.06 4.11 -4.75
CA ALA A 273 15.98 5.14 -5.23
C ALA A 273 17.45 4.74 -5.05
N LEU A 274 17.82 4.16 -3.89
CA LEU A 274 19.15 3.63 -3.65
C LEU A 274 19.47 2.54 -4.68
N ALA A 275 18.61 1.53 -4.85
CA ALA A 275 18.81 0.45 -5.81
C ALA A 275 19.00 0.97 -7.25
N ALA A 276 18.20 1.96 -7.68
CA ALA A 276 18.36 2.56 -9.01
C ALA A 276 19.65 3.37 -9.19
N LEU A 277 20.15 4.01 -8.12
CA LEU A 277 21.39 4.79 -8.13
C LEU A 277 22.64 3.94 -7.87
N THR A 278 22.49 2.65 -7.51
CA THR A 278 23.59 1.72 -7.19
C THR A 278 23.59 0.51 -8.13
N LEU A 279 22.69 -0.45 -7.91
CA LEU A 279 22.50 -1.62 -8.78
C LEU A 279 22.17 -1.21 -10.21
N GLY A 280 21.31 -0.20 -10.38
CA GLY A 280 20.97 0.38 -11.69
C GLY A 280 22.15 1.09 -12.39
N ARG A 281 23.27 1.30 -11.69
CA ARG A 281 24.54 1.81 -12.24
C ARG A 281 25.57 0.70 -12.44
N GLY A 282 25.23 -0.55 -12.16
CA GLY A 282 26.08 -1.71 -12.40
C GLY A 282 26.91 -2.14 -11.18
N GLY A 283 26.75 -1.50 -10.03
CA GLY A 283 27.35 -1.98 -8.80
C GLY A 283 26.73 -3.29 -8.32
N LYS A 284 27.42 -3.99 -7.42
CA LYS A 284 27.06 -5.36 -7.03
C LYS A 284 27.22 -5.58 -5.54
N TYR A 285 26.39 -6.44 -4.98
CA TYR A 285 26.58 -6.95 -3.63
C TYR A 285 27.27 -8.32 -3.68
N THR A 286 28.21 -8.55 -2.76
CA THR A 286 28.90 -9.82 -2.56
C THR A 286 28.83 -10.19 -1.09
N THR A 287 28.52 -11.45 -0.80
CA THR A 287 28.45 -11.95 0.57
C THR A 287 29.81 -12.49 1.01
N ALA A 288 30.33 -12.01 2.14
CA ALA A 288 31.53 -12.55 2.77
C ALA A 288 31.25 -13.92 3.43
N ALA A 289 32.32 -14.61 3.81
CA ALA A 289 32.23 -15.95 4.42
C ALA A 289 31.45 -15.97 5.76
N ASP A 290 31.37 -14.84 6.46
CA ASP A 290 30.62 -14.66 7.70
C ASP A 290 29.15 -14.26 7.47
N GLY A 291 28.71 -14.16 6.21
CA GLY A 291 27.37 -13.70 5.83
C GLY A 291 27.23 -12.19 5.68
N THR A 292 28.28 -11.41 5.94
CA THR A 292 28.23 -9.94 5.81
C THR A 292 28.16 -9.53 4.34
N LEU A 293 27.20 -8.68 4.00
CA LEU A 293 27.08 -8.12 2.66
C LEU A 293 28.10 -6.98 2.43
N HIS A 294 28.82 -7.04 1.32
CA HIS A 294 29.72 -5.99 0.84
C HIS A 294 29.23 -5.43 -0.48
N TYR A 295 29.32 -4.11 -0.65
CA TYR A 295 29.03 -3.47 -1.93
C TYR A 295 30.32 -3.22 -2.71
N VAL A 296 30.33 -3.60 -3.98
CA VAL A 296 31.40 -3.36 -4.95
C VAL A 296 30.89 -2.30 -5.94
N PRO A 297 31.41 -1.06 -5.87
CA PRO A 297 31.05 -0.01 -6.81
C PRO A 297 31.47 -0.34 -8.24
N SER A 298 30.66 0.07 -9.19
CA SER A 298 30.97 0.06 -10.62
C SER A 298 31.86 1.23 -11.04
N GLY A 299 31.75 2.36 -10.33
CA GLY A 299 32.34 3.65 -10.70
C GLY A 299 31.34 4.60 -11.35
N ASP A 300 30.16 4.11 -11.74
CA ASP A 300 29.09 4.92 -12.34
C ASP A 300 28.09 5.47 -11.30
N GLU A 301 28.27 5.14 -10.02
CA GLU A 301 27.43 5.65 -8.95
C GLU A 301 27.64 7.15 -8.69
N PRO A 302 26.58 7.90 -8.32
CA PRO A 302 26.75 9.16 -7.64
C PRO A 302 27.14 8.94 -6.17
N ARG A 303 27.65 9.98 -5.52
CA ARG A 303 27.71 10.04 -4.05
C ARG A 303 26.32 10.35 -3.50
N ILE A 304 25.84 9.60 -2.52
CA ILE A 304 24.48 9.76 -2.00
C ILE A 304 24.52 10.27 -0.56
N LEU A 305 23.89 11.41 -0.30
CA LEU A 305 23.69 11.97 1.04
C LEU A 305 22.24 11.75 1.45
N LEU A 306 22.02 10.71 2.24
CA LEU A 306 20.70 10.28 2.70
C LEU A 306 20.29 11.07 3.96
N TYR A 307 19.04 11.51 4.03
CA TYR A 307 18.51 12.20 5.21
C TYR A 307 17.00 12.01 5.37
N SER A 308 16.50 12.30 6.57
CA SER A 308 15.07 12.31 6.88
C SER A 308 14.73 13.40 7.89
N ARG A 309 13.45 13.79 7.96
CA ARG A 309 12.99 14.80 8.92
C ARG A 309 13.20 14.37 10.38
N THR A 310 12.97 13.09 10.68
CA THR A 310 13.10 12.57 12.05
C THR A 310 14.53 12.17 12.38
N GLY A 311 15.41 11.97 11.39
CA GLY A 311 16.74 11.42 11.59
C GLY A 311 16.76 9.96 12.04
N LEU A 312 15.61 9.27 12.02
CA LEU A 312 15.46 7.88 12.45
C LEU A 312 15.53 6.91 11.25
N PRO A 313 16.18 5.74 11.39
CA PRO A 313 16.04 4.66 10.41
C PRO A 313 14.63 4.06 10.45
N PHE A 314 14.22 3.48 9.32
CA PHE A 314 13.08 2.56 9.31
C PHE A 314 13.46 1.27 10.04
N ARG A 315 12.44 0.52 10.48
CA ARG A 315 12.61 -0.86 10.95
C ARG A 315 12.37 -1.82 9.81
N ALA A 316 13.19 -2.86 9.72
CA ALA A 316 13.03 -3.91 8.74
C ALA A 316 11.82 -4.78 9.07
N ARG A 317 11.18 -5.31 8.03
CA ARG A 317 10.17 -6.38 8.17
C ARG A 317 10.82 -7.58 8.84
N PRO A 318 10.16 -8.21 9.83
CA PRO A 318 10.67 -9.43 10.44
C PRO A 318 10.62 -10.58 9.43
N ARG A 319 11.54 -11.55 9.58
CA ARG A 319 11.48 -12.84 8.88
C ARG A 319 10.12 -13.49 9.15
N ALA A 320 9.48 -13.99 8.09
CA ALA A 320 8.21 -14.68 8.17
C ALA A 320 8.42 -16.11 8.72
N ASN A 321 8.43 -16.24 10.04
CA ASN A 321 8.66 -17.51 10.74
C ASN A 321 7.62 -17.83 11.82
N ARG A 322 6.51 -17.09 11.85
CA ARG A 322 5.41 -17.35 12.77
C ARG A 322 4.38 -18.25 12.10
N GLU A 323 4.18 -19.41 12.69
CA GLU A 323 3.12 -20.35 12.33
C GLU A 323 1.91 -20.17 13.24
N GLY A 324 0.73 -20.55 12.75
CA GLY A 324 -0.52 -20.52 13.53
C GLY A 324 -1.25 -19.18 13.50
N ARG A 325 -2.41 -19.15 14.18
CA ARG A 325 -3.27 -17.96 14.24
C ARG A 325 -2.65 -16.88 15.12
N LEU A 326 -2.93 -15.62 14.77
CA LEU A 326 -2.72 -14.51 15.69
C LEU A 326 -3.56 -14.74 16.95
N TYR A 327 -3.04 -14.30 18.10
CA TYR A 327 -3.83 -14.30 19.33
C TYR A 327 -5.00 -13.31 19.19
N GLU A 328 -6.10 -13.54 19.90
CA GLU A 328 -7.20 -12.58 19.95
C GLU A 328 -6.81 -11.37 20.81
N PRO A 329 -7.03 -10.13 20.35
CA PRO A 329 -6.63 -8.95 21.11
C PRO A 329 -7.35 -8.89 22.46
N LEU A 330 -6.67 -8.38 23.49
CA LEU A 330 -7.21 -8.36 24.86
C LEU A 330 -7.56 -6.95 25.34
N ALA A 331 -6.79 -5.94 24.93
CA ALA A 331 -7.01 -4.55 25.30
C ALA A 331 -7.55 -3.72 24.13
N PHE A 332 -6.94 -3.87 22.95
CA PHE A 332 -7.39 -3.16 21.75
C PHE A 332 -8.34 -4.05 20.94
N THR A 333 -9.59 -4.15 21.39
CA THR A 333 -10.64 -4.99 20.78
C THR A 333 -11.68 -4.17 20.02
N ALA A 334 -12.52 -4.83 19.21
CA ALA A 334 -13.62 -4.18 18.51
C ALA A 334 -14.61 -3.51 19.48
N GLU A 335 -14.95 -4.19 20.58
CA GLU A 335 -15.86 -3.72 21.61
C GLU A 335 -15.27 -2.54 22.40
N ALA A 336 -13.95 -2.55 22.64
CA ALA A 336 -13.27 -1.43 23.26
C ALA A 336 -13.31 -0.19 22.35
N VAL A 337 -13.03 -0.35 21.06
CA VAL A 337 -13.10 0.74 20.07
C VAL A 337 -14.53 1.26 19.91
N ASP A 338 -15.53 0.38 19.86
CA ASP A 338 -16.93 0.80 19.75
C ASP A 338 -17.41 1.59 20.97
N ARG A 339 -17.04 1.15 22.18
CA ARG A 339 -17.35 1.89 23.40
C ARG A 339 -16.68 3.25 23.41
N LEU A 340 -15.39 3.32 23.07
CA LEU A 340 -14.70 4.60 22.93
C LEU A 340 -15.45 5.51 21.95
N ARG A 341 -15.82 5.02 20.77
CA ARG A 341 -16.56 5.83 19.79
C ARG A 341 -17.94 6.27 20.27
N ALA A 342 -18.63 5.46 21.07
CA ALA A 342 -19.94 5.78 21.60
C ALA A 342 -19.87 6.81 22.75
N ASP A 343 -18.83 6.74 23.57
CA ASP A 343 -18.60 7.62 24.72
C ASP A 343 -17.82 8.89 24.34
N ALA A 344 -17.28 8.95 23.12
CA ALA A 344 -16.51 10.09 22.61
C ALA A 344 -17.34 11.38 22.61
N PRO A 345 -16.73 12.54 22.86
CA PRO A 345 -17.40 13.81 22.63
C PRO A 345 -17.76 13.99 21.14
N GLU A 346 -18.65 14.94 20.84
CA GLU A 346 -19.15 15.16 19.47
C GLU A 346 -18.04 15.45 18.44
N ASP A 347 -16.89 15.97 18.86
CA ASP A 347 -15.77 16.30 18.00
C ASP A 347 -14.86 15.09 17.65
N GLY A 348 -14.91 14.01 18.43
CA GLY A 348 -14.26 12.72 18.16
C GLY A 348 -13.29 12.26 19.25
N LEU A 349 -12.58 11.16 18.99
CA LEU A 349 -11.61 10.55 19.91
C LEU A 349 -10.28 11.30 19.97
N SER A 350 -9.67 11.33 21.14
CA SER A 350 -8.28 11.73 21.31
C SER A 350 -7.32 10.61 20.92
N LEU A 351 -6.38 10.91 20.02
CA LEU A 351 -5.33 9.97 19.63
C LEU A 351 -4.52 9.53 20.86
N HIS A 352 -4.07 10.49 21.67
CA HIS A 352 -3.23 10.22 22.84
C HIS A 352 -4.03 9.82 24.09
N GLY A 353 -5.24 10.36 24.25
CA GLY A 353 -6.09 10.08 25.42
C GLY A 353 -6.81 8.74 25.36
N ASP A 354 -7.27 8.33 24.17
CA ASP A 354 -8.17 7.20 24.02
C ASP A 354 -7.53 6.05 23.24
N LEU A 355 -6.98 6.33 22.05
CA LEU A 355 -6.53 5.29 21.11
C LEU A 355 -5.16 4.70 21.46
N LEU A 356 -4.13 5.55 21.62
CA LEU A 356 -2.76 5.10 21.88
C LEU A 356 -2.61 4.30 23.19
N PRO A 357 -3.31 4.61 24.29
CA PRO A 357 -3.24 3.79 25.50
C PRO A 357 -3.61 2.33 25.24
N LEU A 358 -4.72 2.07 24.55
CA LEU A 358 -5.13 0.70 24.19
C LEU A 358 -4.09 0.01 23.31
N LEU A 359 -3.58 0.72 22.29
CA LEU A 359 -2.59 0.19 21.37
C LEU A 359 -1.29 -0.19 22.10
N ARG A 360 -0.82 0.65 23.01
CA ARG A 360 0.42 0.41 23.79
C ARG A 360 0.25 -0.74 24.77
N THR A 361 -0.91 -0.86 25.41
CA THR A 361 -1.24 -2.02 26.26
C THR A 361 -1.26 -3.30 25.43
N GLU A 362 -1.85 -3.27 24.24
CA GLU A 362 -1.85 -4.40 23.31
C GLU A 362 -0.43 -4.79 22.84
N MET A 363 0.44 -3.81 22.57
CA MET A 363 1.85 -4.05 22.28
C MET A 363 2.59 -4.73 23.43
N ARG A 364 2.33 -4.31 24.69
CA ARG A 364 2.89 -4.97 25.89
C ARG A 364 2.40 -6.40 26.01
N ILE A 365 1.10 -6.65 25.81
CA ILE A 365 0.54 -8.01 25.79
C ILE A 365 1.29 -8.88 24.77
N ALA A 366 1.36 -8.45 23.51
CA ALA A 366 2.04 -9.21 22.46
C ALA A 366 3.52 -9.52 22.80
N PHE A 367 4.22 -8.56 23.43
CA PHE A 367 5.58 -8.76 23.91
C PHE A 367 5.66 -9.87 24.96
N HIS A 368 4.86 -9.82 26.02
CA HIS A 368 4.94 -10.82 27.09
C HIS A 368 4.42 -12.20 26.67
N LEU A 369 3.45 -12.26 25.76
CA LEU A 369 3.04 -13.52 25.11
C LEU A 369 4.22 -14.18 24.42
N ARG A 370 5.00 -13.40 23.65
CA ARG A 370 6.19 -13.91 22.96
C ARG A 370 7.31 -14.29 23.92
N CYS A 371 7.55 -13.52 24.97
CA CYS A 371 8.49 -13.89 26.03
C CYS A 371 8.10 -15.21 26.69
N ALA A 372 6.82 -15.43 26.99
CA ALA A 372 6.33 -16.68 27.58
C ALA A 372 6.55 -17.86 26.63
N ALA A 373 6.29 -17.69 25.34
CA ALA A 373 6.57 -18.71 24.32
C ALA A 373 8.05 -19.12 24.30
N LEU A 374 8.96 -18.15 24.41
CA LEU A 374 10.41 -18.38 24.35
C LEU A 374 11.01 -18.96 25.64
N LEU A 375 10.47 -18.60 26.80
CA LEU A 375 10.90 -19.18 28.08
C LEU A 375 10.35 -20.60 28.29
N GLY A 376 9.22 -20.92 27.65
CA GLY A 376 8.46 -22.13 27.95
C GLY A 376 7.96 -22.14 29.40
N ASP A 377 7.58 -23.32 29.89
CA ASP A 377 7.05 -23.47 31.26
C ASP A 377 8.09 -23.38 32.39
N GLY A 378 9.38 -23.20 32.08
CA GLY A 378 10.41 -22.91 33.08
C GLY A 378 10.44 -23.81 34.33
N GLY A 379 10.78 -25.11 34.19
CA GLY A 379 11.26 -25.95 35.30
C GLY A 379 10.53 -27.30 35.50
N VAL A 380 11.30 -28.39 35.50
CA VAL A 380 10.88 -29.79 35.71
C VAL A 380 10.13 -30.43 34.53
N ARG A 381 10.92 -30.94 33.57
CA ARG A 381 10.49 -32.07 32.72
C ARG A 381 10.62 -33.35 33.56
N GLU A 382 9.71 -33.57 34.51
CA GLU A 382 9.56 -34.92 35.08
C GLU A 382 8.93 -35.78 33.99
N LYS A 383 9.71 -36.73 33.47
CA LYS A 383 9.17 -37.86 32.70
C LYS A 383 8.21 -38.62 33.60
N ARG A 384 6.93 -38.26 33.59
CA ARG A 384 5.88 -39.12 34.12
C ARG A 384 5.52 -40.12 33.03
N THR A 385 5.85 -41.38 33.30
CA THR A 385 5.58 -42.53 32.45
C THR A 385 4.11 -42.59 32.09
N THR A 386 3.86 -42.76 30.80
CA THR A 386 2.58 -42.92 30.16
C THR A 386 1.99 -44.27 30.58
N GLU A 387 1.14 -44.28 31.58
CA GLU A 387 0.21 -45.38 31.79
C GLU A 387 -0.93 -44.85 32.66
N ASP A 388 -2.13 -44.91 32.09
CA ASP A 388 -3.44 -44.69 32.72
C ASP A 388 -4.00 -43.26 32.72
N ARG A 389 -4.49 -42.78 31.57
CA ARG A 389 -5.45 -41.64 31.52
C ARG A 389 -6.52 -41.79 30.42
N THR A 390 -7.77 -41.59 30.83
CA THR A 390 -8.99 -41.62 30.03
C THR A 390 -9.24 -40.32 29.28
N THR A 391 -10.11 -40.38 28.27
CA THR A 391 -10.24 -39.46 27.13
C THR A 391 -10.77 -38.05 27.42
N GLU A 392 -11.18 -37.71 28.66
CA GLU A 392 -11.85 -36.44 28.99
C GLU A 392 -10.94 -35.36 29.58
N ASP A 393 -9.69 -35.68 29.94
CA ASP A 393 -8.73 -34.71 30.57
C ASP A 393 -7.78 -34.03 29.55
N ARG A 394 -8.04 -34.21 28.24
CA ARG A 394 -7.14 -33.78 27.14
C ARG A 394 -7.14 -32.28 26.81
N THR A 395 -7.96 -31.45 27.45
CA THR A 395 -8.15 -30.05 27.00
C THR A 395 -7.19 -29.03 27.62
N THR A 396 -6.50 -29.36 28.71
CA THR A 396 -5.70 -28.38 29.48
C THR A 396 -4.19 -28.61 29.35
N GLU A 397 -3.74 -29.84 29.10
CA GLU A 397 -2.31 -30.21 29.03
C GLU A 397 -1.65 -29.92 27.66
N ASP A 398 -2.42 -29.73 26.58
CA ASP A 398 -1.89 -29.48 25.22
C ASP A 398 -1.68 -27.99 24.86
N ARG A 399 -2.00 -27.06 25.78
CA ARG A 399 -1.89 -25.62 25.50
C ARG A 399 -0.44 -25.15 25.54
N THR A 400 -0.07 -24.22 24.67
CA THR A 400 1.27 -23.62 24.69
C THR A 400 1.43 -22.65 25.87
N ALA A 401 2.66 -22.33 26.26
CA ALA A 401 2.94 -21.33 27.30
C ALA A 401 2.39 -19.94 26.92
N GLU A 402 2.40 -19.63 25.61
CA GLU A 402 1.78 -18.41 25.07
C GLU A 402 0.26 -18.40 25.29
N GLU A 403 -0.44 -19.49 24.97
CA GLU A 403 -1.89 -19.59 25.16
C GLU A 403 -2.29 -19.50 26.63
N ARG A 404 -1.54 -20.14 27.53
CA ARG A 404 -1.77 -20.00 28.99
C ARG A 404 -1.57 -18.55 29.46
N MET A 405 -0.53 -17.87 28.97
CA MET A 405 -0.31 -16.46 29.29
C MET A 405 -1.45 -15.58 28.77
N ALA A 406 -1.94 -15.84 27.55
CA ALA A 406 -3.07 -15.12 26.97
C ALA A 406 -4.34 -15.28 27.81
N ASP A 407 -4.61 -16.48 28.30
CA ASP A 407 -5.74 -16.74 29.20
C ASP A 407 -5.58 -16.02 30.55
N ALA A 408 -4.41 -16.10 31.17
CA ALA A 408 -4.14 -15.43 32.44
C ALA A 408 -4.30 -13.90 32.32
N LEU A 409 -3.82 -13.30 31.22
CA LEU A 409 -4.00 -11.88 30.94
C LEU A 409 -5.46 -11.53 30.66
N ARG A 410 -6.23 -12.42 30.00
CA ARG A 410 -7.67 -12.25 29.80
C ARG A 410 -8.42 -12.24 31.13
N ASP A 411 -8.10 -13.17 32.04
CA ASP A 411 -8.69 -13.22 33.38
C ASP A 411 -8.30 -12.00 34.22
N ALA A 412 -7.06 -11.54 34.10
CA ALA A 412 -6.60 -10.31 34.73
C ALA A 412 -7.37 -9.09 34.20
N ALA A 413 -7.59 -8.98 32.88
CA ALA A 413 -8.39 -7.93 32.27
C ALA A 413 -9.84 -7.96 32.76
N ALA A 414 -10.48 -9.13 32.78
CA ALA A 414 -11.85 -9.30 33.28
C ALA A 414 -11.98 -8.92 34.77
N SER A 415 -10.90 -9.08 35.55
CA SER A 415 -10.85 -8.73 36.97
C SER A 415 -10.35 -7.31 37.27
N GLY A 416 -10.06 -6.49 36.25
CA GLY A 416 -9.51 -5.14 36.43
C GLY A 416 -8.06 -5.10 36.96
N ARG A 417 -7.29 -6.18 36.77
CA ARG A 417 -5.90 -6.35 37.24
C ARG A 417 -4.87 -6.38 36.10
N LEU A 418 -5.26 -6.06 34.86
CA LEU A 418 -4.36 -6.18 33.70
C LEU A 418 -3.09 -5.33 33.85
N ASP A 419 -3.21 -4.07 34.26
CA ASP A 419 -2.05 -3.18 34.35
C ASP A 419 -1.04 -3.62 35.40
N SER A 420 -1.51 -4.10 36.57
CA SER A 420 -0.63 -4.62 37.62
C SER A 420 0.02 -5.94 37.21
N GLU A 421 -0.70 -6.80 36.49
CA GLU A 421 -0.14 -8.04 35.94
C GLU A 421 0.95 -7.74 34.91
N LEU A 422 0.70 -6.82 33.97
CA LEU A 422 1.69 -6.41 32.97
C LEU A 422 2.92 -5.77 33.63
N ALA A 423 2.75 -4.96 34.68
CA ALA A 423 3.88 -4.40 35.43
C ALA A 423 4.73 -5.50 36.10
N GLY A 424 4.10 -6.52 36.66
CA GLY A 424 4.82 -7.69 37.20
C GLY A 424 5.57 -8.47 36.12
N LEU A 425 4.99 -8.59 34.92
CA LEU A 425 5.62 -9.22 33.76
C LEU A 425 6.79 -8.38 33.19
N ASP A 426 6.71 -7.06 33.24
CA ASP A 426 7.82 -6.16 32.89
C ASP A 426 9.04 -6.46 33.78
N ASP A 427 8.85 -6.55 35.10
CA ASP A 427 9.92 -6.94 36.02
C ASP A 427 10.46 -8.35 35.75
N LYS A 428 9.56 -9.32 35.52
CA LYS A 428 9.90 -10.72 35.29
C LYS A 428 10.72 -10.93 34.00
N HIS A 429 10.33 -10.28 32.91
CA HIS A 429 10.93 -10.49 31.59
C HIS A 429 12.12 -9.57 31.31
N ARG A 430 12.32 -8.50 32.09
CA ARG A 430 13.39 -7.50 31.90
C ARG A 430 14.77 -8.10 31.70
N THR A 431 15.18 -9.04 32.55
CA THR A 431 16.54 -9.60 32.52
C THR A 431 16.80 -10.42 31.26
N ALA A 432 15.79 -11.12 30.74
CA ALA A 432 15.93 -12.02 29.60
C ALA A 432 15.74 -11.30 28.25
N PHE A 433 14.84 -10.31 28.19
CA PHE A 433 14.41 -9.70 26.92
C PHE A 433 14.52 -8.18 26.88
N GLY A 434 15.00 -7.55 27.96
CA GLY A 434 15.02 -6.10 28.10
C GLY A 434 13.66 -5.50 28.46
N THR A 435 13.60 -4.17 28.48
CA THR A 435 12.38 -3.41 28.77
C THR A 435 11.71 -2.98 27.46
N LEU A 436 10.41 -3.24 27.31
CA LEU A 436 9.61 -2.62 26.27
C LEU A 436 8.99 -1.32 26.80
N ASN A 437 9.31 -0.19 26.17
CA ASN A 437 8.56 1.04 26.33
C ASN A 437 7.89 1.43 25.00
N PRO A 438 6.58 1.16 24.81
CA PRO A 438 5.89 1.50 23.58
C PRO A 438 5.91 2.99 23.22
N GLU A 439 5.92 3.90 24.21
CA GLU A 439 6.02 5.35 23.96
C GLU A 439 7.35 5.69 23.28
N GLU A 440 8.46 5.34 23.91
CA GLU A 440 9.80 5.58 23.37
C GLU A 440 10.04 4.83 22.05
N LEU A 441 9.39 3.69 21.87
CA LEU A 441 9.51 2.91 20.64
C LEU A 441 8.84 3.61 19.44
N LEU A 442 7.67 4.21 19.67
CA LEU A 442 6.90 4.92 18.65
C LEU A 442 7.41 6.36 18.45
N PHE A 443 7.80 7.02 19.53
CA PHE A 443 8.22 8.42 19.57
C PHE A 443 9.61 8.57 20.20
N PRO A 444 10.67 7.95 19.62
CA PRO A 444 11.99 8.00 20.20
C PRO A 444 12.56 9.41 20.15
N GLU A 445 13.16 9.84 21.26
CA GLU A 445 13.94 11.07 21.30
C GLU A 445 15.29 10.88 20.60
N THR A 446 15.65 11.85 19.76
CA THR A 446 16.92 11.86 19.02
C THR A 446 17.91 12.91 19.55
N GLY A 447 17.75 13.33 20.81
CA GLY A 447 18.59 14.34 21.45
C GLY A 447 20.00 13.84 21.75
N GLY A 448 20.98 14.76 21.86
CA GLY A 448 22.32 14.45 22.39
C GLY A 448 23.36 13.92 21.38
N LEU A 449 23.17 14.13 20.09
CA LEU A 449 24.13 13.70 19.05
C LEU A 449 25.23 14.76 18.86
N SER A 450 26.50 14.34 18.92
CA SER A 450 27.65 15.25 18.82
C SER A 450 27.87 15.75 17.40
N GLY A 451 28.54 14.97 16.54
CA GLY A 451 28.90 15.35 15.18
C GLY A 451 28.44 14.36 14.12
N SER A 452 28.68 14.70 12.86
CA SER A 452 28.24 13.96 11.68
C SER A 452 28.60 12.46 11.72
N ARG A 453 29.85 12.15 12.06
CA ARG A 453 30.33 10.77 12.17
C ARG A 453 29.63 10.00 13.28
N ALA A 454 29.50 10.60 14.47
CA ALA A 454 28.83 9.96 15.60
C ALA A 454 27.35 9.66 15.29
N TYR A 455 26.68 10.57 14.58
CA TYR A 455 25.31 10.33 14.11
C TYR A 455 25.24 9.18 13.08
N GLN A 456 26.15 9.13 12.12
CA GLN A 456 26.19 8.03 11.15
C GLN A 456 26.47 6.68 11.82
N ASP A 457 27.41 6.63 12.76
CA ASP A 457 27.73 5.42 13.53
C ASP A 457 26.51 4.97 14.35
N TRP A 458 25.82 5.92 15.01
CA TRP A 458 24.57 5.65 15.72
C TRP A 458 23.45 5.14 14.79
N TYR A 459 23.26 5.77 13.63
CA TYR A 459 22.24 5.39 12.65
C TYR A 459 22.48 3.98 12.11
N GLY A 460 23.73 3.67 11.75
CA GLY A 460 24.16 2.34 11.33
C GLY A 460 24.00 1.29 12.43
N GLY A 461 24.35 1.63 13.68
CA GLY A 461 24.14 0.76 14.84
C GLY A 461 22.66 0.41 15.05
N ARG A 462 21.76 1.41 14.99
CA ARG A 462 20.31 1.20 15.09
C ARG A 462 19.75 0.32 13.98
N LEU A 463 20.26 0.45 12.75
CA LEU A 463 19.89 -0.43 11.65
C LEU A 463 20.34 -1.87 11.91
N ALA A 464 21.56 -2.07 12.41
CA ALA A 464 22.10 -3.40 12.71
C ALA A 464 21.32 -4.07 13.86
N GLU A 465 21.07 -3.36 14.97
CA GLU A 465 20.28 -3.85 16.09
C GLU A 465 18.86 -4.26 15.66
N ASP A 466 18.19 -3.44 14.83
CA ASP A 466 16.87 -3.77 14.34
C ASP A 466 16.88 -4.96 13.37
N LEU A 467 17.94 -5.10 12.57
CA LEU A 467 18.13 -6.22 11.66
C LEU A 467 18.32 -7.53 12.42
N GLU A 468 19.08 -7.55 13.52
CA GLU A 468 19.21 -8.72 14.39
C GLU A 468 17.83 -9.16 14.91
N GLN A 469 17.01 -8.21 15.38
CA GLN A 469 15.65 -8.49 15.83
C GLN A 469 14.74 -8.98 14.70
N ALA A 470 14.94 -8.44 13.49
CA ALA A 470 14.14 -8.81 12.33
C ALA A 470 14.50 -10.20 11.80
N GLU A 471 15.77 -10.62 11.87
CA GLU A 471 16.24 -11.97 11.53
C GLU A 471 15.66 -13.05 12.46
N LEU A 472 15.50 -12.73 13.76
CA LEU A 472 14.79 -13.59 14.72
C LEU A 472 13.30 -13.80 14.34
N GLY A 473 12.74 -12.90 13.55
CA GLY A 473 11.35 -12.94 13.10
C GLY A 473 10.33 -12.77 14.23
N LEU A 474 9.05 -12.95 13.92
CA LEU A 474 7.96 -12.83 14.89
C LEU A 474 7.94 -13.96 15.94
N ALA A 475 8.48 -15.14 15.59
CA ALA A 475 8.57 -16.26 16.52
C ALA A 475 9.71 -16.08 17.55
N GLY A 476 10.79 -15.39 17.17
CA GLY A 476 12.00 -15.24 17.99
C GLY A 476 12.20 -13.87 18.64
N SER A 477 11.53 -12.81 18.17
CA SER A 477 11.69 -11.45 18.72
C SER A 477 10.40 -10.96 19.40
N PRO A 478 10.38 -10.85 20.74
CA PRO A 478 9.30 -10.17 21.45
C PRO A 478 9.11 -8.72 21.01
N LEU A 479 10.19 -8.02 20.65
CA LEU A 479 10.11 -6.65 20.15
C LEU A 479 9.37 -6.58 18.80
N LYS A 480 9.70 -7.46 17.85
CA LYS A 480 9.00 -7.48 16.55
C LYS A 480 7.56 -7.93 16.71
N ALA A 481 7.27 -8.89 17.60
CA ALA A 481 5.90 -9.28 17.94
C ALA A 481 5.08 -8.10 18.50
N ALA A 482 5.66 -7.28 19.38
CA ALA A 482 5.03 -6.08 19.91
C ALA A 482 4.75 -5.04 18.82
N LEU A 483 5.74 -4.76 17.97
CA LEU A 483 5.59 -3.81 16.86
C LEU A 483 4.49 -4.26 15.90
N GLU A 484 4.44 -5.55 15.56
CA GLU A 484 3.53 -6.08 14.54
C GLU A 484 2.04 -5.88 14.89
N VAL A 485 1.69 -5.65 16.16
CA VAL A 485 0.34 -5.21 16.58
C VAL A 485 -0.15 -4.03 15.74
N LEU A 486 0.71 -3.07 15.41
CA LEU A 486 0.37 -1.90 14.59
C LEU A 486 -0.12 -2.27 13.19
N ARG A 487 0.37 -3.40 12.65
CA ARG A 487 0.00 -3.91 11.33
C ARG A 487 -1.17 -4.88 11.40
N ASP A 488 -1.11 -5.81 12.34
CA ASP A 488 -2.09 -6.88 12.51
C ASP A 488 -3.44 -6.35 13.00
N ARG A 489 -3.44 -5.22 13.75
CA ARG A 489 -4.65 -4.55 14.24
C ARG A 489 -5.07 -3.35 13.39
N ARG A 490 -4.58 -3.25 12.16
CA ARG A 490 -4.91 -2.14 11.24
C ARG A 490 -6.42 -1.96 11.04
N GLU A 491 -7.19 -3.04 10.99
CA GLU A 491 -8.67 -2.93 10.88
C GLU A 491 -9.31 -2.29 12.12
N LEU A 492 -8.77 -2.53 13.31
CA LEU A 492 -9.25 -1.88 14.53
C LEU A 492 -8.82 -0.41 14.59
N ILE A 493 -7.63 -0.08 14.09
CA ILE A 493 -7.21 1.32 13.89
C ILE A 493 -8.19 2.01 12.93
N ARG A 494 -8.50 1.40 11.77
CA ARG A 494 -9.51 1.91 10.82
C ARG A 494 -10.87 2.10 11.48
N ARG A 495 -11.33 1.12 12.26
CA ARG A 495 -12.59 1.20 13.00
C ARG A 495 -12.64 2.42 13.93
N ALA A 496 -11.52 2.78 14.55
CA ALA A 496 -11.41 3.96 15.41
C ALA A 496 -11.38 5.28 14.63
N VAL A 497 -10.60 5.36 13.54
CA VAL A 497 -10.27 6.65 12.88
C VAL A 497 -11.13 6.98 11.66
N ASP A 498 -11.70 5.99 10.98
CA ASP A 498 -12.47 6.21 9.75
C ASP A 498 -13.72 7.07 10.01
N PHE A 499 -14.02 7.90 9.01
CA PHE A 499 -15.17 8.81 8.97
C PHE A 499 -15.18 9.78 10.14
N ALA A 500 -14.11 10.58 10.24
CA ALA A 500 -13.95 11.62 11.25
C ALA A 500 -14.02 11.08 12.70
N GLY A 501 -13.49 9.86 12.93
CA GLY A 501 -13.54 9.21 14.25
C GLY A 501 -12.63 9.85 15.32
N LEU A 502 -11.66 10.67 14.91
CA LEU A 502 -10.78 11.43 15.80
C LEU A 502 -11.22 12.91 15.86
N ASP A 503 -10.89 13.57 16.98
CA ASP A 503 -10.94 15.03 17.11
C ASP A 503 -10.04 15.72 16.06
N GLU A 504 -10.26 17.01 15.76
CA GLU A 504 -9.54 17.70 14.69
C GLU A 504 -8.01 17.69 14.86
N LYS A 505 -7.52 17.88 16.09
CA LYS A 505 -6.09 17.91 16.39
C LYS A 505 -5.50 16.51 16.24
N SER A 506 -6.18 15.51 16.79
CA SER A 506 -5.82 14.10 16.71
C SER A 506 -5.84 13.59 15.27
N HIS A 507 -6.81 14.04 14.46
CA HIS A 507 -6.89 13.73 13.04
C HIS A 507 -5.72 14.34 12.25
N ASP A 508 -5.38 15.60 12.51
CA ASP A 508 -4.24 16.26 11.86
C ASP A 508 -2.92 15.53 12.18
N GLU A 509 -2.72 15.19 13.45
CA GLU A 509 -1.55 14.44 13.88
C GLU A 509 -1.52 13.02 13.28
N PHE A 510 -2.67 12.34 13.25
CA PHE A 510 -2.78 10.96 12.79
C PHE A 510 -2.33 10.81 11.33
N TYR A 511 -2.90 11.62 10.44
CA TYR A 511 -2.56 11.61 9.01
C TYR A 511 -1.26 12.37 8.70
N GLY A 512 -0.80 13.24 9.61
CA GLY A 512 0.45 13.98 9.49
C GLY A 512 1.68 13.20 9.95
N SER A 513 1.86 13.06 11.26
CA SER A 513 3.08 12.49 11.86
C SER A 513 2.91 11.02 12.25
N PHE A 514 1.75 10.61 12.76
CA PHE A 514 1.58 9.26 13.30
C PHE A 514 1.59 8.18 12.22
N THR A 515 0.98 8.42 11.05
CA THR A 515 1.08 7.50 9.91
C THR A 515 2.54 7.28 9.49
N ALA A 516 3.39 8.30 9.61
CA ALA A 516 4.82 8.14 9.37
C ALA A 516 5.52 7.31 10.47
N VAL A 517 5.05 7.39 11.73
CA VAL A 517 5.49 6.50 12.82
C VAL A 517 5.10 5.05 12.52
N LEU A 518 3.85 4.77 12.19
CA LEU A 518 3.37 3.44 11.82
C LEU A 518 4.18 2.85 10.65
N ASN A 519 4.38 3.64 9.59
CA ASN A 519 5.14 3.21 8.43
C ASN A 519 6.59 2.89 8.79
N ARG A 520 7.23 3.72 9.61
CA ARG A 520 8.61 3.52 10.09
C ARG A 520 8.74 2.27 10.97
N SER A 521 7.72 1.98 11.76
CA SER A 521 7.74 0.91 12.77
C SER A 521 7.49 -0.48 12.20
N VAL A 522 6.54 -0.64 11.26
CA VAL A 522 6.10 -1.98 10.79
C VAL A 522 5.96 -2.14 9.28
N THR A 523 5.84 -1.05 8.52
CA THR A 523 5.68 -1.15 7.05
C THR A 523 7.03 -1.21 6.34
N GLY A 524 8.13 -0.93 7.04
CA GLY A 524 9.45 -0.63 6.47
C GLY A 524 10.05 -1.68 5.53
N PRO A 525 11.26 -1.42 5.02
CA PRO A 525 11.88 -2.25 3.98
C PRO A 525 12.09 -3.70 4.39
N GLN A 526 12.28 -4.58 3.40
CA GLN A 526 12.75 -5.94 3.65
C GLN A 526 14.15 -5.95 4.28
N LEU A 527 14.47 -7.02 5.01
CA LEU A 527 15.75 -7.27 5.69
C LEU A 527 16.94 -6.96 4.78
N ASP A 528 16.88 -7.48 3.56
CA ASP A 528 17.93 -7.37 2.55
C ASP A 528 18.24 -5.91 2.22
N ARG A 529 17.23 -5.02 2.17
CA ARG A 529 17.47 -3.58 1.91
C ARG A 529 18.23 -2.90 3.04
N HIS A 530 18.06 -3.34 4.27
CA HIS A 530 18.85 -2.81 5.39
C HIS A 530 20.28 -3.36 5.38
N GLN A 531 20.47 -4.64 5.02
CA GLN A 531 21.79 -5.21 4.79
C GLN A 531 22.53 -4.46 3.66
N GLU A 532 21.84 -4.19 2.56
CA GLU A 532 22.32 -3.39 1.43
C GLU A 532 22.69 -1.96 1.85
N LEU A 533 21.82 -1.28 2.61
CA LEU A 533 22.12 0.07 3.11
C LEU A 533 23.35 0.09 4.02
N LEU A 534 23.47 -0.89 4.94
CA LEU A 534 24.66 -1.03 5.78
C LEU A 534 25.93 -1.28 4.94
N ALA A 535 25.84 -2.09 3.89
CA ALA A 535 26.95 -2.33 2.96
C ALA A 535 27.35 -1.05 2.19
N LEU A 536 26.36 -0.27 1.74
CA LEU A 536 26.57 1.01 1.06
C LEU A 536 27.20 2.08 1.96
N LEU A 537 26.79 2.14 3.23
CA LEU A 537 27.40 3.01 4.25
C LEU A 537 28.87 2.64 4.48
N ARG A 538 29.18 1.34 4.61
CA ARG A 538 30.56 0.85 4.75
C ARG A 538 31.42 1.15 3.51
N ALA A 539 30.84 1.04 2.32
CA ALA A 539 31.53 1.33 1.06
C ALA A 539 31.73 2.84 0.81
N GLY A 540 31.08 3.71 1.59
CA GLY A 540 31.18 5.17 1.44
C GLY A 540 30.43 5.74 0.23
N VAL A 541 29.61 4.93 -0.45
CA VAL A 541 28.74 5.37 -1.55
C VAL A 541 27.55 6.16 -1.01
N VAL A 542 27.02 5.73 0.14
CA VAL A 542 25.97 6.41 0.89
C VAL A 542 26.56 6.97 2.18
N ALA A 543 26.11 8.17 2.58
CA ALA A 543 26.35 8.73 3.90
C ALA A 543 25.05 9.29 4.49
N VAL A 544 24.93 9.31 5.82
CA VAL A 544 23.81 9.90 6.57
C VAL A 544 24.32 10.97 7.54
N PRO A 545 24.81 12.13 7.05
CA PRO A 545 25.71 12.94 7.86
C PRO A 545 25.04 14.06 8.68
N PHE A 546 23.73 14.29 8.54
CA PHE A 546 23.13 15.57 8.94
C PHE A 546 22.33 15.59 10.24
N GLY A 547 22.05 14.43 10.84
CA GLY A 547 21.10 14.34 11.94
C GLY A 547 19.65 14.62 11.51
N PRO A 548 18.73 14.76 12.49
CA PRO A 548 17.33 15.09 12.23
C PRO A 548 17.15 16.48 11.62
N ALA A 549 16.14 16.60 10.75
CA ALA A 549 15.62 17.86 10.21
C ALA A 549 16.68 18.83 9.66
N PRO A 550 17.57 18.40 8.74
CA PRO A 550 18.53 19.31 8.14
C PRO A 550 17.83 20.43 7.36
N GLU A 551 18.45 21.60 7.38
CA GLU A 551 18.08 22.70 6.51
C GLU A 551 18.56 22.39 5.09
N VAL A 552 17.72 22.67 4.09
CA VAL A 552 18.03 22.44 2.68
C VAL A 552 17.70 23.69 1.89
N ALA A 553 18.72 24.26 1.23
CA ALA A 553 18.61 25.50 0.47
C ALA A 553 19.32 25.38 -0.87
N TRP A 554 18.87 26.16 -1.86
CA TRP A 554 19.60 26.32 -3.11
C TRP A 554 20.68 27.40 -2.96
N ASP A 555 21.90 27.12 -3.36
CA ASP A 555 23.01 28.06 -3.44
C ASP A 555 23.13 28.57 -4.89
N GLU A 556 22.59 29.76 -5.15
CA GLU A 556 22.59 30.36 -6.49
C GLU A 556 23.99 30.57 -7.05
N ALA A 557 24.93 31.02 -6.21
CA ALA A 557 26.29 31.33 -6.64
C ALA A 557 27.05 30.08 -7.11
N ARG A 558 26.73 28.92 -6.52
CA ARG A 558 27.35 27.63 -6.87
C ARG A 558 26.47 26.75 -7.76
N ALA A 559 25.22 27.15 -8.00
CA ALA A 559 24.21 26.39 -8.70
C ALA A 559 24.06 24.94 -8.17
N CYS A 560 24.01 24.79 -6.83
CA CYS A 560 23.89 23.49 -6.16
C CYS A 560 22.99 23.57 -4.92
N TRP A 561 22.55 22.43 -4.42
CA TRP A 561 21.89 22.33 -3.12
C TRP A 561 22.91 22.38 -1.98
N ARG A 562 22.57 23.06 -0.89
CA ARG A 562 23.32 23.07 0.38
C ARG A 562 22.43 22.45 1.46
N LEU A 563 22.99 21.51 2.21
CA LEU A 563 22.34 20.87 3.34
C LEU A 563 23.16 21.14 4.60
N SER A 564 22.48 21.50 5.69
CA SER A 564 23.11 21.82 6.98
C SER A 564 22.39 21.12 8.12
N SER A 565 23.14 20.49 9.00
CA SER A 565 22.61 19.90 10.23
C SER A 565 22.05 20.98 11.15
N THR A 566 20.88 20.75 11.75
CA THR A 566 20.23 21.70 12.66
C THR A 566 20.23 21.24 14.13
N ARG A 567 20.51 19.96 14.37
CA ARG A 567 20.41 19.32 15.71
C ARG A 567 21.68 18.62 16.18
N LEU A 568 22.77 18.69 15.41
CA LEU A 568 24.08 18.19 15.84
C LEU A 568 24.77 19.27 16.67
N ALA A 569 25.47 18.87 17.74
CA ALA A 569 26.26 19.79 18.56
C ALA A 569 27.44 20.40 17.77
N GLU A 570 28.07 19.61 16.90
CA GLU A 570 29.05 20.06 15.91
C GLU A 570 28.35 20.22 14.55
N PRO A 571 28.17 21.47 14.07
CA PRO A 571 27.49 21.72 12.80
C PRO A 571 28.22 21.06 11.62
N TYR A 572 27.45 20.46 10.74
CA TYR A 572 27.93 19.85 9.50
C TYR A 572 27.13 20.39 8.32
N SER A 573 27.82 20.75 7.24
CA SER A 573 27.21 21.14 5.97
C SER A 573 27.88 20.47 4.79
N ALA A 574 27.10 20.14 3.77
CA ALA A 574 27.57 19.60 2.52
C ALA A 574 26.74 20.12 1.35
N THR A 575 27.30 20.03 0.14
CA THR A 575 26.60 20.37 -1.09
C THR A 575 26.20 19.13 -1.88
N ALA A 576 25.14 19.25 -2.69
CA ALA A 576 24.65 18.24 -3.59
C ALA A 576 24.25 18.86 -4.94
N ASP A 577 24.54 18.16 -6.04
CA ASP A 577 24.14 18.56 -7.39
C ASP A 577 22.65 18.37 -7.61
N TRP A 578 22.07 17.33 -6.99
CA TRP A 578 20.66 16.96 -7.13
C TRP A 578 19.98 16.81 -5.78
N LEU A 579 18.69 17.15 -5.74
CA LEU A 579 17.82 16.92 -4.59
C LEU A 579 16.64 16.05 -4.99
N CYS A 580 16.57 14.86 -4.40
CA CYS A 580 15.55 13.85 -4.70
C CYS A 580 14.64 13.65 -3.49
N HIS A 581 13.33 13.74 -3.70
CA HIS A 581 12.32 13.40 -2.70
C HIS A 581 11.85 11.97 -2.90
N ALA A 582 12.39 11.05 -2.11
CA ALA A 582 12.01 9.63 -2.13
C ALA A 582 10.87 9.36 -1.14
N THR A 583 9.80 10.15 -1.26
CA THR A 583 8.58 10.03 -0.48
C THR A 583 7.39 10.03 -1.42
N SER A 584 6.42 9.14 -1.20
CA SER A 584 5.15 9.20 -1.90
C SER A 584 4.30 10.31 -1.29
N GLY A 585 3.82 11.24 -2.11
CA GLY A 585 2.89 12.27 -1.65
C GLY A 585 1.55 11.67 -1.24
N GLN A 586 0.95 12.24 -0.19
CA GLN A 586 -0.47 12.04 0.09
C GLN A 586 -1.29 12.70 -1.03
N PRO A 587 -2.46 12.15 -1.39
CA PRO A 587 -3.34 12.82 -2.33
C PRO A 587 -3.72 14.18 -1.77
N ASP A 588 -3.79 15.18 -2.65
CA ASP A 588 -4.13 16.55 -2.29
C ASP A 588 -5.09 17.08 -3.34
N VAL A 589 -6.38 17.05 -3.03
CA VAL A 589 -7.44 17.45 -3.98
C VAL A 589 -7.41 18.95 -4.25
N ASP A 590 -6.92 19.76 -3.31
CA ASP A 590 -6.79 21.22 -3.48
C ASP A 590 -5.57 21.59 -4.35
N ARG A 591 -4.54 20.73 -4.36
CA ARG A 591 -3.27 20.96 -5.08
C ARG A 591 -2.96 19.85 -6.09
N THR A 592 -4.00 19.32 -6.72
CA THR A 592 -3.87 18.26 -7.73
C THR A 592 -3.50 18.80 -9.10
N GLY A 593 -2.65 18.05 -9.81
CA GLY A 593 -2.34 18.24 -11.22
C GLY A 593 -3.32 17.55 -12.16
N SER A 594 -4.29 16.79 -11.63
CA SER A 594 -5.36 16.19 -12.43
C SER A 594 -6.38 17.26 -12.83
N ARG A 595 -6.59 17.44 -14.14
CA ARG A 595 -7.59 18.36 -14.68
C ARG A 595 -9.01 18.00 -14.22
N LEU A 596 -9.33 16.71 -14.19
CA LEU A 596 -10.62 16.20 -13.72
C LEU A 596 -10.87 16.59 -12.26
N LEU A 597 -9.95 16.25 -11.35
CA LEU A 597 -10.14 16.51 -9.92
C LEU A 597 -10.19 18.01 -9.62
N ALA A 598 -9.30 18.80 -10.25
CA ALA A 598 -9.33 20.26 -10.13
C ALA A 598 -10.67 20.84 -10.63
N GLY A 599 -11.21 20.27 -11.72
CA GLY A 599 -12.54 20.61 -12.22
C GLY A 599 -13.65 20.32 -11.22
N LEU A 600 -13.66 19.12 -10.64
CA LEU A 600 -14.67 18.67 -9.67
C LEU A 600 -14.65 19.49 -8.37
N VAL A 601 -13.47 19.88 -7.89
CA VAL A 601 -13.33 20.79 -6.74
C VAL A 601 -13.88 22.17 -7.10
N ARG A 602 -13.51 22.70 -8.26
CA ARG A 602 -13.96 24.03 -8.74
C ARG A 602 -15.48 24.11 -8.94
N THR A 603 -16.11 23.04 -9.41
CA THR A 603 -17.58 22.99 -9.58
C THR A 603 -18.32 22.67 -8.29
N GLY A 604 -17.60 22.37 -7.19
CA GLY A 604 -18.19 21.99 -5.92
C GLY A 604 -18.76 20.57 -5.89
N THR A 605 -18.47 19.74 -6.91
CA THR A 605 -18.94 18.34 -6.98
C THR A 605 -18.24 17.46 -5.95
N ILE A 606 -16.98 17.79 -5.63
CA ILE A 606 -16.25 17.17 -4.53
C ILE A 606 -15.65 18.27 -3.64
N ARG A 607 -15.42 17.96 -2.36
CA ARG A 607 -14.62 18.80 -1.46
C ARG A 607 -13.57 17.99 -0.73
N ARG A 608 -12.60 18.69 -0.15
CA ARG A 608 -11.61 18.12 0.76
C ARG A 608 -12.23 17.71 2.10
N HIS A 609 -11.85 16.54 2.62
CA HIS A 609 -12.27 16.09 3.94
C HIS A 609 -11.66 16.94 5.06
N ARG A 610 -12.48 17.44 5.99
CA ARG A 610 -12.06 18.31 7.12
C ARG A 610 -11.10 19.41 6.66
N SER A 611 -11.57 20.36 5.85
CA SER A 611 -10.73 21.40 5.25
C SER A 611 -9.97 22.30 6.24
N ALA A 612 -10.40 22.36 7.51
CA ALA A 612 -9.69 23.03 8.59
C ALA A 612 -8.40 22.30 9.02
N VAL A 613 -8.26 21.02 8.68
CA VAL A 613 -7.16 20.12 9.06
C VAL A 613 -6.13 20.02 7.93
N ALA A 614 -4.87 20.33 8.22
CA ALA A 614 -3.81 20.47 7.21
C ALA A 614 -3.40 19.14 6.55
N ASN A 615 -3.48 18.03 7.27
CA ASN A 615 -3.06 16.71 6.80
C ASN A 615 -4.21 15.79 6.32
N SER A 616 -5.45 16.27 6.35
CA SER A 616 -6.61 15.60 5.76
C SER A 616 -6.84 16.12 4.34
N ARG A 617 -6.23 15.48 3.33
CA ARG A 617 -6.08 16.07 1.98
C ARG A 617 -6.82 15.33 0.86
N GLY A 618 -7.42 14.18 1.16
CA GLY A 618 -8.29 13.45 0.24
C GLY A 618 -9.70 14.04 0.11
N VAL A 619 -10.54 13.33 -0.63
CA VAL A 619 -11.95 13.65 -0.86
C VAL A 619 -12.77 13.37 0.39
N ASP A 620 -13.72 14.25 0.72
CA ASP A 620 -14.73 14.00 1.75
C ASP A 620 -15.74 12.96 1.27
N LEU A 621 -15.90 11.86 2.02
CA LEU A 621 -16.76 10.74 1.62
C LEU A 621 -17.80 10.39 2.69
N THR A 622 -18.96 9.95 2.23
CA THR A 622 -19.93 9.25 3.08
C THR A 622 -19.45 7.84 3.44
N ARG A 623 -20.14 7.15 4.35
CA ARG A 623 -19.88 5.73 4.67
C ARG A 623 -20.10 4.77 3.50
N GLY A 624 -20.85 5.20 2.49
CA GLY A 624 -21.03 4.51 1.20
C GLY A 624 -19.91 4.78 0.18
N LEU A 625 -18.91 5.60 0.55
CA LEU A 625 -17.80 6.03 -0.30
C LEU A 625 -18.22 6.96 -1.46
N HIS A 626 -19.36 7.63 -1.28
CA HIS A 626 -19.82 8.69 -2.18
C HIS A 626 -19.12 10.01 -1.88
N PRO A 627 -18.67 10.76 -2.89
CA PRO A 627 -18.09 12.07 -2.68
C PRO A 627 -19.14 13.07 -2.19
N VAL A 628 -18.73 13.90 -1.25
CA VAL A 628 -19.52 15.01 -0.71
C VAL A 628 -19.12 16.30 -1.41
N GLY A 629 -20.10 17.04 -1.90
CA GLY A 629 -19.92 18.34 -2.55
C GLY A 629 -19.73 19.50 -1.56
N SER A 630 -19.42 20.68 -2.09
CA SER A 630 -19.27 21.90 -1.29
C SER A 630 -20.56 22.33 -0.60
N ASP A 631 -21.72 21.93 -1.12
CA ASP A 631 -23.05 22.14 -0.54
C ASP A 631 -23.40 21.14 0.58
N GLY A 632 -22.55 20.14 0.81
CA GLY A 632 -22.76 19.07 1.79
C GLY A 632 -23.61 17.90 1.29
N ALA A 633 -24.10 17.94 0.04
CA ALA A 633 -24.81 16.81 -0.56
C ALA A 633 -23.82 15.75 -1.07
N ALA A 634 -24.21 14.48 -0.98
CA ALA A 634 -23.43 13.39 -1.54
C ALA A 634 -23.92 13.04 -2.96
N ASP A 635 -22.99 12.73 -3.87
CA ASP A 635 -23.36 12.14 -5.15
C ASP A 635 -23.45 10.61 -5.04
N GLU A 636 -24.66 10.09 -4.82
CA GLU A 636 -24.96 8.66 -4.65
C GLU A 636 -24.76 7.80 -5.91
N ARG A 637 -24.40 8.41 -7.04
CA ARG A 637 -24.08 7.70 -8.29
C ARG A 637 -22.60 7.85 -8.66
N MET A 638 -21.80 8.37 -7.75
CA MET A 638 -20.34 8.41 -7.83
C MET A 638 -19.72 7.70 -6.62
N TRP A 639 -18.63 6.98 -6.84
CA TRP A 639 -17.83 6.37 -5.76
C TRP A 639 -16.36 6.74 -5.92
N VAL A 640 -15.66 6.96 -4.81
CA VAL A 640 -14.23 7.23 -4.80
C VAL A 640 -13.51 6.14 -4.01
N LEU A 641 -12.65 5.37 -4.68
CA LEU A 641 -11.94 4.26 -4.06
C LEU A 641 -10.43 4.41 -4.21
N GLY A 642 -9.69 4.02 -3.16
CA GLY A 642 -8.23 4.00 -3.16
C GLY A 642 -7.62 5.26 -2.56
N PRO A 643 -6.39 5.63 -2.96
CA PRO A 643 -5.63 6.72 -2.37
C PRO A 643 -6.41 8.02 -2.12
N LEU A 644 -7.28 8.44 -3.04
CA LEU A 644 -8.07 9.67 -2.90
C LEU A 644 -8.98 9.70 -1.66
N SER A 645 -9.30 8.54 -1.08
CA SER A 645 -10.11 8.40 0.13
C SER A 645 -9.30 8.61 1.42
N GLU A 646 -7.97 8.82 1.33
CA GLU A 646 -7.09 9.00 2.49
C GLU A 646 -7.43 10.29 3.26
N GLY A 647 -7.57 10.17 4.57
CA GLY A 647 -8.07 11.24 5.44
C GLY A 647 -9.49 10.93 5.91
N THR A 648 -10.42 10.61 4.99
CA THR A 648 -11.74 10.10 5.38
C THR A 648 -11.66 8.65 5.85
N THR A 649 -10.83 7.85 5.18
CA THR A 649 -10.54 6.47 5.54
C THR A 649 -9.04 6.26 5.61
N PHE A 650 -8.60 5.31 6.43
CA PHE A 650 -7.18 5.09 6.68
C PHE A 650 -6.59 3.97 5.82
N TYR A 651 -5.43 4.28 5.23
CA TYR A 651 -4.49 3.36 4.61
C TYR A 651 -5.01 2.69 3.33
N ASN A 652 -5.13 3.48 2.27
CA ASN A 652 -5.71 3.05 1.00
C ASN A 652 -4.68 2.67 -0.09
N HIS A 653 -3.40 2.55 0.27
CA HIS A 653 -2.27 2.44 -0.67
C HIS A 653 -1.67 1.03 -0.83
N TYR A 654 -2.44 -0.04 -0.58
CA TYR A 654 -1.92 -1.43 -0.57
C TYR A 654 -2.54 -2.32 -1.66
N VAL A 655 -1.83 -3.37 -2.05
CA VAL A 655 -2.35 -4.45 -2.91
C VAL A 655 -3.03 -5.49 -2.02
N PRO A 656 -4.20 -6.04 -2.40
CA PRO A 656 -4.88 -7.05 -1.59
C PRO A 656 -4.00 -8.27 -1.30
N SER A 657 -4.19 -8.84 -0.12
CA SER A 657 -3.52 -10.05 0.36
C SER A 657 -4.52 -11.20 0.49
N PRO A 658 -4.11 -12.45 0.19
CA PRO A 658 -4.95 -13.63 0.39
C PRO A 658 -5.01 -14.04 1.87
N GLY A 659 -5.88 -14.99 2.19
CA GLY A 659 -6.02 -15.63 3.49
C GLY A 659 -6.82 -14.82 4.52
N GLY A 660 -7.66 -13.87 4.09
CA GLY A 660 -8.41 -13.01 5.02
C GLY A 660 -9.22 -11.88 4.39
N PHE A 661 -9.66 -10.96 5.25
CA PHE A 661 -10.44 -9.79 4.83
C PHE A 661 -9.57 -8.77 4.08
N SER A 662 -10.04 -8.34 2.91
CA SER A 662 -9.43 -7.28 2.11
C SER A 662 -10.36 -6.07 2.01
N ARG A 663 -10.01 -4.98 2.71
CA ARG A 663 -10.80 -3.73 2.66
C ARG A 663 -10.96 -3.20 1.23
N ALA A 664 -9.92 -3.28 0.39
CA ALA A 664 -9.96 -2.78 -0.98
C ALA A 664 -10.96 -3.53 -1.87
N LEU A 665 -11.04 -4.86 -1.72
CA LEU A 665 -11.99 -5.69 -2.47
C LEU A 665 -13.40 -5.62 -1.85
N SER A 666 -13.50 -5.48 -0.53
CA SER A 666 -14.78 -5.22 0.16
C SER A 666 -15.40 -3.90 -0.27
N ASP A 667 -14.61 -2.82 -0.35
CA ASP A 667 -15.11 -1.52 -0.78
C ASP A 667 -15.59 -1.55 -2.23
N ALA A 668 -14.82 -2.17 -3.14
CA ALA A 668 -15.27 -2.42 -4.51
C ALA A 668 -16.57 -3.24 -4.53
N HIS A 669 -16.64 -4.34 -3.79
CA HIS A 669 -17.83 -5.20 -3.74
C HIS A 669 -19.07 -4.44 -3.27
N ARG A 670 -19.00 -3.75 -2.12
CA ARG A 670 -20.12 -2.99 -1.56
C ARG A 670 -20.63 -1.92 -2.51
N SER A 671 -19.72 -1.15 -3.10
CA SER A 671 -20.08 -0.09 -4.06
C SER A 671 -20.67 -0.64 -5.37
N VAL A 672 -20.18 -1.77 -5.88
CA VAL A 672 -20.75 -2.40 -7.08
C VAL A 672 -22.13 -2.99 -6.79
N VAL A 673 -22.33 -3.63 -5.62
CA VAL A 673 -23.65 -4.14 -5.21
C VAL A 673 -24.67 -3.01 -5.14
N GLU A 674 -24.31 -1.89 -4.51
CA GLU A 674 -25.14 -0.70 -4.42
C GLU A 674 -25.48 -0.13 -5.81
N MET A 675 -24.47 0.02 -6.68
CA MET A 675 -24.66 0.49 -8.06
C MET A 675 -25.60 -0.42 -8.85
N LEU A 676 -25.42 -1.74 -8.80
CA LEU A 676 -26.25 -2.68 -9.55
C LEU A 676 -27.70 -2.71 -9.03
N ALA A 677 -27.92 -2.53 -7.73
CA ALA A 677 -29.25 -2.38 -7.15
C ALA A 677 -29.95 -1.10 -7.65
N ALA A 678 -29.21 0.02 -7.72
CA ALA A 678 -29.71 1.27 -8.28
C ALA A 678 -30.02 1.16 -9.79
N ALA A 679 -29.14 0.50 -10.55
CA ALA A 679 -29.33 0.25 -11.99
C ALA A 679 -30.54 -0.64 -12.26
N GLY A 680 -30.75 -1.69 -11.46
CA GLY A 680 -31.90 -2.58 -11.57
C GLY A 680 -33.23 -1.88 -11.28
N THR A 681 -33.25 -0.99 -10.28
CA THR A 681 -34.44 -0.18 -9.95
C THR A 681 -34.78 0.81 -11.07
N ALA A 682 -33.77 1.46 -11.66
CA ALA A 682 -33.96 2.39 -12.77
C ALA A 682 -34.52 1.70 -14.02
N ALA A 683 -34.05 0.49 -14.35
CA ALA A 683 -34.58 -0.31 -15.45
C ALA A 683 -36.06 -0.67 -15.25
N GLN A 684 -36.44 -1.09 -14.03
CA GLN A 684 -37.84 -1.43 -13.71
C GLN A 684 -38.80 -0.24 -13.76
N LEU A 685 -38.33 0.98 -13.44
CA LEU A 685 -39.13 2.20 -13.56
C LEU A 685 -39.31 2.60 -15.03
N SER A 686 -38.27 2.49 -15.85
CA SER A 686 -38.32 2.76 -17.29
C SER A 686 -39.24 1.79 -18.05
N GLU A 687 -39.27 0.51 -17.66
CA GLU A 687 -40.19 -0.49 -18.21
C GLU A 687 -41.66 -0.24 -17.81
N LYS A 688 -41.92 0.37 -16.65
CA LYS A 688 -43.28 0.73 -16.22
C LYS A 688 -43.80 2.01 -16.86
N GLU A 689 -42.91 2.91 -17.26
CA GLU A 689 -43.25 4.18 -17.93
C GLU A 689 -43.34 4.07 -19.45
N SER A 690 -42.98 2.93 -20.05
CA SER A 690 -43.23 2.67 -21.47
C SER A 690 -44.71 2.30 -21.66
N PRO A 691 -45.51 3.11 -22.38
CA PRO A 691 -46.92 2.77 -22.60
C PRO A 691 -46.98 1.49 -23.43
N THR A 692 -47.74 0.52 -22.94
CA THR A 692 -48.09 -0.70 -23.67
C THR A 692 -48.73 -0.28 -24.99
N GLU A 693 -48.01 -0.42 -26.11
CA GLU A 693 -48.64 -0.40 -27.43
C GLU A 693 -49.51 -1.65 -27.55
N THR A 694 -50.75 -1.51 -27.08
CA THR A 694 -51.80 -2.49 -27.28
C THR A 694 -52.15 -2.50 -28.77
N SER A 695 -51.66 -3.53 -29.45
CA SER A 695 -52.23 -4.05 -30.69
C SER A 695 -53.75 -4.15 -30.58
N SER A 696 -54.50 -3.32 -31.32
CA SER A 696 -55.64 -3.74 -32.17
C SER A 696 -56.44 -2.55 -32.70
N ALA A 697 -56.44 -2.35 -34.01
CA ALA A 697 -57.67 -2.08 -34.78
C ALA A 697 -57.41 -2.23 -36.29
N LYS A 698 -58.17 -3.14 -36.90
CA LYS A 698 -58.26 -3.43 -38.34
C LYS A 698 -59.22 -2.46 -39.03
N VAL A 699 -58.83 -1.98 -40.23
CA VAL A 699 -59.63 -1.77 -41.48
C VAL A 699 -60.68 -0.62 -41.42
N ALA A 700 -60.89 0.28 -42.41
CA ALA A 700 -61.06 0.13 -43.85
C ALA A 700 -60.90 1.47 -44.64
N LEU A 701 -60.59 1.31 -45.94
CA LEU A 701 -60.54 2.25 -47.08
C LEU A 701 -59.40 3.28 -47.12
#